data_AF-A0A2N6JZS6-F1
#
_entry.id   AF-A0A2N6JZS6-F1
#
_cell.length_a   1.000
_cell.length_b   1.000
_cell.length_c   1.000
_cell.angle_alpha   90.00
_cell.angle_beta   90.00
_cell.angle_gamma   90.00
#
_symmetry.space_group_name_H-M   'P 1'
#
loop_
_entity.id
_entity.type
_entity.pdbx_description
1 polymer ?
#
loop_
_entity_poly.entity_id
_entity_poly.type
_entity_poly.pdbx_seq_one_letter_code
_entity_poly.pdbx_strand_id
1 'polypeptide(L)'
;MTNDVLIIGGGVIGLAIAVELKLRGAKVIVTSRDFHAAATHAAAGMLAPDAENISNQAMQDLCWRSRSLYAEWTHKLEQLTSCNTGYWPCGILAPVFSEEEREIGRKMMGRWGDRGMGRNISPHHPITPSSSTTYWLDKETIHQYQPGLGEEVIGGWWYPEDAQVDNRALAKALLGAAQSLGVELKEGIAVEGILQQQGQVVGVQTNAGILHAEHYVLATGAWTNQLFPLPVRPTKGQMLSVRVPEAIAELPLTRVLFGQDIYIVPKRNRRIIIGATIEDVGFTPYNTPAGIQSLLQAAIRLYPQLQDYPIEELWWGFRPATPDELPILGNSPCQNLTLATGHYRNGILLAPVTAALIADLIWEQKSDPLLSHFHYSRFQNKSSTSSVMLTHPLPASPDQAQVNSLTLKSEAFPEKSFAPTPDTPLVIAGKTFTSRLMTGTGKYRSIEEMQQSVVESGCQIVTVAVRRVQTKAPGHEGLAEALDWTKIWMLPNTAGCKTAEEAIRVARLGREMAKLLGQEDNNFVKLEVIPDPKYLLPDPIGTLQAAEQLVKEGFAVLPYINADPMLAKRLEEVGCATVMPLASPIGSGQGLKTTANIQIIIENANVPVVVDAGIGSPCQAAQAMEMGADALLINSAIALAKNPPLMARAMNIATVAGRIAYIAGRMPIKDYASASSPVTGTITN
;
A
#
# COMPACT_ATOMS: atom_id res chain seq x y z
N MET A 1 -41.39 16.24 11.02
CA MET A 1 -40.98 14.83 11.12
C MET A 1 -39.69 14.81 11.92
N THR A 2 -39.64 14.18 13.08
CA THR A 2 -38.41 14.02 13.86
C THR A 2 -37.84 12.66 13.52
N ASN A 3 -36.97 12.58 12.50
CA ASN A 3 -36.35 11.32 12.15
C ASN A 3 -35.24 10.99 13.16
N ASP A 4 -35.26 9.76 13.68
CA ASP A 4 -34.21 9.23 14.56
C ASP A 4 -33.04 8.79 13.67
N VAL A 5 -31.89 9.46 13.81
CA VAL A 5 -30.67 9.19 13.02
C VAL A 5 -29.56 8.64 13.92
N LEU A 6 -29.05 7.45 13.59
CA LEU A 6 -27.87 6.87 14.22
C LEU A 6 -26.64 7.02 13.33
N ILE A 7 -25.67 7.80 13.81
CA ILE A 7 -24.38 7.98 13.15
C ILE A 7 -23.36 7.02 13.78
N ILE A 8 -22.72 6.21 12.95
CA ILE A 8 -21.71 5.25 13.34
C ILE A 8 -20.34 5.85 13.01
N GLY A 9 -19.61 6.27 14.04
CA GLY A 9 -18.28 6.89 13.93
C GLY A 9 -18.26 8.33 14.43
N GLY A 10 -17.43 8.59 15.43
CA GLY A 10 -17.28 9.89 16.10
C GLY A 10 -16.15 10.78 15.58
N GLY A 11 -15.65 10.56 14.36
CA GLY A 11 -14.63 11.43 13.77
C GLY A 11 -15.19 12.79 13.34
N VAL A 12 -14.34 13.65 12.78
CA VAL A 12 -14.74 14.98 12.26
C VAL A 12 -15.94 14.93 11.32
N ILE A 13 -16.01 13.92 10.44
CA ILE A 13 -17.11 13.75 9.48
C ILE A 13 -18.42 13.42 10.20
N GLY A 14 -18.41 12.41 11.06
CA GLY A 14 -19.60 11.98 11.80
C GLY A 14 -20.13 13.08 12.73
N LEU A 15 -19.25 13.77 13.45
CA LEU A 15 -19.63 14.88 14.32
C LEU A 15 -20.14 16.10 13.53
N ALA A 16 -19.52 16.43 12.39
CA ALA A 16 -20.01 17.52 11.55
C ALA A 16 -21.41 17.24 11.00
N ILE A 17 -21.67 16.01 10.51
CA ILE A 17 -23.00 15.58 10.08
C ILE A 17 -24.00 15.63 11.25
N ALA A 18 -23.58 15.19 12.45
CA ALA A 18 -24.43 15.19 13.63
C ALA A 18 -24.92 16.58 14.01
N VAL A 19 -23.99 17.56 14.05
CA VAL A 19 -24.29 18.96 14.35
C VAL A 19 -25.24 19.54 13.29
N GLU A 20 -24.95 19.31 12.00
CA GLU A 20 -25.76 19.84 10.89
C GLU A 20 -27.19 19.26 10.92
N LEU A 21 -27.35 17.95 11.09
CA LEU A 21 -28.67 17.31 11.21
C LEU A 21 -29.43 17.80 12.45
N LYS A 22 -28.74 17.99 13.57
CA LYS A 22 -29.35 18.45 14.81
C LYS A 22 -29.87 19.89 14.68
N LEU A 23 -29.13 20.77 14.02
CA LEU A 23 -29.55 22.14 13.72
C LEU A 23 -30.82 22.18 12.84
N ARG A 24 -31.05 21.15 12.03
CA ARG A 24 -32.26 21.01 11.20
C ARG A 24 -33.44 20.37 11.94
N GLY A 25 -33.25 19.93 13.17
CA GLY A 25 -34.30 19.36 14.03
C GLY A 25 -34.33 17.84 14.12
N ALA A 26 -33.32 17.13 13.59
CA ALA A 26 -33.23 15.68 13.72
C ALA A 26 -32.92 15.25 15.16
N LYS A 27 -33.36 14.05 15.56
CA LYS A 27 -32.89 13.40 16.78
C LYS A 27 -31.69 12.54 16.42
N VAL A 28 -30.52 12.90 16.93
CA VAL A 28 -29.25 12.29 16.50
C VAL A 28 -28.58 11.57 17.66
N ILE A 29 -28.16 10.33 17.40
CA ILE A 29 -27.27 9.55 18.26
C ILE A 29 -25.97 9.35 17.50
N VAL A 30 -24.82 9.59 18.15
CA VAL A 30 -23.50 9.25 17.60
C VAL A 30 -22.87 8.17 18.46
N THR A 31 -22.49 7.06 17.84
CA THR A 31 -21.72 6.00 18.50
C THR A 31 -20.27 6.06 18.10
N SER A 32 -19.38 5.88 19.07
CA SER A 32 -17.96 5.75 18.83
C SER A 32 -17.36 4.76 19.82
N ARG A 33 -16.51 3.86 19.33
CA ARG A 33 -15.67 3.02 20.20
C ARG A 33 -14.74 3.89 21.05
N ASP A 34 -14.17 4.93 20.43
CA ASP A 34 -13.24 5.86 21.05
C ASP A 34 -13.22 7.14 20.19
N PHE A 35 -13.60 8.29 20.76
CA PHE A 35 -13.58 9.57 20.04
C PHE A 35 -12.15 10.06 19.72
N HIS A 36 -11.13 9.52 20.38
CA HIS A 36 -9.72 9.85 20.21
C HIS A 36 -8.98 8.97 19.19
N ALA A 37 -9.53 7.80 18.84
CA ALA A 37 -8.92 6.88 17.87
C ALA A 37 -9.05 7.31 16.39
N ALA A 38 -9.84 8.35 16.10
CA ALA A 38 -10.12 8.79 14.74
C ALA A 38 -8.89 9.45 14.08
N ALA A 39 -8.77 9.30 12.75
CA ALA A 39 -7.75 9.98 11.93
C ALA A 39 -7.75 11.51 12.11
N THR A 40 -8.88 12.08 12.55
CA THR A 40 -9.04 13.49 12.93
C THR A 40 -7.95 13.98 13.88
N HIS A 41 -7.58 13.21 14.90
CA HIS A 41 -6.58 13.64 15.91
C HIS A 41 -5.15 13.53 15.42
N ALA A 42 -4.93 12.68 14.41
CA ALA A 42 -3.63 12.49 13.79
C ALA A 42 -3.34 13.52 12.69
N ALA A 43 -4.36 14.09 12.03
CA ALA A 43 -4.20 15.02 10.91
C ALA A 43 -3.39 16.28 11.26
N ALA A 44 -2.90 17.00 10.25
CA ALA A 44 -2.24 18.30 10.43
C ALA A 44 -3.21 19.50 10.41
N GLY A 45 -4.38 19.32 9.79
CA GLY A 45 -5.40 20.36 9.63
C GLY A 45 -5.15 21.34 8.50
N MET A 46 -4.43 20.96 7.43
CA MET A 46 -4.32 21.78 6.22
C MET A 46 -5.64 21.83 5.45
N LEU A 47 -5.93 22.99 4.87
CA LEU A 47 -7.09 23.27 4.02
C LEU A 47 -6.55 23.66 2.65
N ALA A 48 -6.10 22.65 1.90
CA ALA A 48 -5.10 22.80 0.84
C ALA A 48 -5.52 22.26 -0.54
N PRO A 49 -6.72 22.60 -1.08
CA PRO A 49 -7.12 22.14 -2.42
C PRO A 49 -6.10 22.45 -3.52
N ASP A 50 -5.41 23.59 -3.41
CA ASP A 50 -4.52 24.06 -4.47
C ASP A 50 -3.11 23.51 -4.28
N ALA A 51 -2.54 23.62 -3.07
CA ALA A 51 -1.19 23.12 -2.79
C ALA A 51 -1.08 21.59 -2.91
N GLU A 52 -2.13 20.82 -2.58
CA GLU A 52 -2.13 19.36 -2.76
C GLU A 52 -2.40 18.93 -4.21
N ASN A 53 -2.65 19.87 -5.12
CA ASN A 53 -2.83 19.64 -6.55
C ASN A 53 -3.85 18.53 -6.86
N ILE A 54 -5.09 18.72 -6.40
CA ILE A 54 -6.18 17.76 -6.59
C ILE A 54 -6.48 17.58 -8.08
N SER A 55 -6.19 16.39 -8.61
CA SER A 55 -6.22 16.11 -10.05
C SER A 55 -7.62 15.85 -10.62
N ASN A 56 -8.55 15.34 -9.80
CA ASN A 56 -9.92 15.06 -10.19
C ASN A 56 -10.80 16.32 -10.05
N GLN A 57 -11.48 16.73 -11.13
CA GLN A 57 -12.27 17.97 -11.14
C GLN A 57 -13.40 17.98 -10.09
N ALA A 58 -14.17 16.89 -9.97
CA ALA A 58 -15.27 16.83 -9.02
C ALA A 58 -14.76 16.93 -7.58
N MET A 59 -13.62 16.29 -7.28
CA MET A 59 -12.95 16.40 -5.99
C MET A 59 -12.46 17.82 -5.72
N GLN A 60 -11.88 18.48 -6.74
CA GLN A 60 -11.39 19.85 -6.64
C GLN A 60 -12.54 20.83 -6.37
N ASP A 61 -13.65 20.71 -7.12
CA ASP A 61 -14.87 21.50 -6.92
C ASP A 61 -15.45 21.31 -5.51
N LEU A 62 -15.48 20.05 -5.03
CA LEU A 62 -15.91 19.72 -3.68
C LEU A 62 -14.99 20.36 -2.63
N CYS A 63 -13.67 20.28 -2.82
CA CYS A 63 -12.68 20.86 -1.92
C CYS A 63 -12.77 22.40 -1.88
N TRP A 64 -12.91 23.09 -3.01
CA TRP A 64 -13.08 24.55 -3.03
C TRP A 64 -14.39 24.99 -2.40
N ARG A 65 -15.49 24.29 -2.69
CA ARG A 65 -16.77 24.54 -2.01
C ARG A 65 -16.63 24.34 -0.50
N SER A 66 -15.89 23.33 -0.06
CA SER A 66 -15.66 23.13 1.37
C SER A 66 -14.81 24.22 1.99
N ARG A 67 -13.71 24.62 1.32
CA ARG A 67 -12.82 25.71 1.76
C ARG A 67 -13.58 27.03 1.91
N SER A 68 -14.49 27.36 0.99
CA SER A 68 -15.26 28.61 1.08
C SER A 68 -16.24 28.64 2.27
N LEU A 69 -16.66 27.48 2.77
CA LEU A 69 -17.52 27.38 3.96
C LEU A 69 -16.76 27.55 5.27
N TYR A 70 -15.44 27.39 5.29
CA TYR A 70 -14.69 27.23 6.54
C TYR A 70 -14.83 28.40 7.49
N ALA A 71 -14.64 29.63 7.01
CA ALA A 71 -14.62 30.81 7.87
C ALA A 71 -15.95 30.97 8.64
N GLU A 72 -17.07 30.84 7.94
CA GLU A 72 -18.40 30.92 8.56
C GLU A 72 -18.70 29.69 9.43
N TRP A 73 -18.35 28.49 8.95
CA TRP A 73 -18.59 27.24 9.66
C TRP A 73 -17.86 27.19 11.00
N THR A 74 -16.58 27.56 11.03
CA THR A 74 -15.81 27.61 12.28
C THR A 74 -16.32 28.70 13.20
N HIS A 75 -16.72 29.86 12.66
CA HIS A 75 -17.29 30.92 13.48
C HIS A 75 -18.58 30.48 14.17
N LYS A 76 -19.47 29.75 13.47
CA LYS A 76 -20.69 29.17 14.06
C LYS A 76 -20.36 28.17 15.17
N LEU A 77 -19.39 27.27 14.97
CA LEU A 77 -18.96 26.33 15.99
C LEU A 77 -18.38 27.03 17.23
N GLU A 78 -17.59 28.08 17.02
CA GLU A 78 -17.03 28.90 18.09
C GLU A 78 -18.11 29.64 18.88
N GLN A 79 -19.14 30.17 18.21
CA GLN A 79 -20.29 30.79 18.88
C GLN A 79 -21.07 29.78 19.73
N LEU A 80 -21.28 28.56 19.23
CA LEU A 80 -22.03 27.52 19.95
C LEU A 80 -21.30 26.96 21.18
N THR A 81 -19.96 27.04 21.21
CA THR A 81 -19.15 26.33 22.21
C THR A 81 -18.22 27.23 23.01
N SER A 82 -18.02 28.47 22.58
CA SER A 82 -16.94 29.35 23.04
C SER A 82 -15.52 28.75 22.89
N CYS A 83 -15.36 27.66 22.14
CA CYS A 83 -14.07 26.98 21.93
C CYS A 83 -13.49 27.39 20.58
N ASN A 84 -12.30 28.00 20.58
CA ASN A 84 -11.58 28.35 19.35
C ASN A 84 -11.22 27.10 18.53
N THR A 85 -11.46 27.13 17.23
CA THR A 85 -11.19 26.03 16.29
C THR A 85 -9.76 26.05 15.75
N GLY A 86 -9.05 27.16 15.91
CA GLY A 86 -7.71 27.38 15.35
C GLY A 86 -7.70 27.65 13.85
N TYR A 87 -8.83 28.04 13.24
CA TYR A 87 -8.87 28.43 11.82
C TYR A 87 -7.92 29.60 11.56
N TRP A 88 -7.05 29.44 10.56
CA TRP A 88 -6.06 30.43 10.17
C TRP A 88 -5.92 30.47 8.64
N PRO A 89 -6.44 31.52 7.99
CA PRO A 89 -6.27 31.75 6.56
C PRO A 89 -4.88 32.31 6.29
N CYS A 90 -3.85 31.48 6.50
CA CYS A 90 -2.45 31.88 6.43
C CYS A 90 -1.80 31.66 5.07
N GLY A 91 -2.51 31.09 4.10
CA GLY A 91 -1.94 30.60 2.86
C GLY A 91 -0.98 29.42 3.06
N ILE A 92 -0.57 28.86 1.93
CA ILE A 92 0.43 27.78 1.85
C ILE A 92 1.53 28.21 0.88
N LEU A 93 2.77 28.05 1.32
CA LEU A 93 3.95 28.24 0.50
C LEU A 93 4.52 26.87 0.15
N ALA A 94 4.79 26.61 -1.12
CA ALA A 94 5.35 25.35 -1.61
C ALA A 94 6.74 25.59 -2.24
N PRO A 95 7.82 25.58 -1.45
CA PRO A 95 9.18 25.71 -1.95
C PRO A 95 9.59 24.53 -2.82
N VAL A 96 10.43 24.79 -3.82
CA VAL A 96 10.98 23.76 -4.72
C VAL A 96 12.51 23.83 -4.76
N PHE A 97 13.14 22.69 -5.05
CA PHE A 97 14.60 22.51 -5.07
C PHE A 97 15.19 22.41 -6.49
N SER A 98 14.37 22.21 -7.51
CA SER A 98 14.82 22.00 -8.89
C SER A 98 13.93 22.67 -9.94
N GLU A 99 14.52 22.97 -11.10
CA GLU A 99 13.78 23.54 -12.24
C GLU A 99 12.77 22.53 -12.81
N GLU A 100 13.04 21.22 -12.65
CA GLU A 100 12.10 20.16 -13.01
C GLU A 100 10.82 20.22 -12.14
N GLU A 101 10.97 20.37 -10.81
CA GLU A 101 9.84 20.57 -9.90
C GLU A 101 9.04 21.83 -10.25
N ARG A 102 9.74 22.91 -10.61
CA ARG A 102 9.09 24.13 -11.08
C ARG A 102 8.26 23.89 -12.34
N GLU A 103 8.81 23.19 -13.34
CA GLU A 103 8.12 22.91 -14.60
C GLU A 103 6.95 21.93 -14.41
N ILE A 104 7.06 20.96 -13.48
CA ILE A 104 5.95 20.10 -13.06
C ILE A 104 4.82 20.97 -12.48
N GLY A 105 5.14 21.85 -11.52
CA GLY A 105 4.16 22.77 -10.95
C GLY A 105 3.51 23.67 -12.02
N ARG A 106 4.32 24.21 -12.94
CA ARG A 106 3.86 25.03 -14.06
C ARG A 106 2.88 24.30 -14.98
N LYS A 107 3.20 23.07 -15.40
CA LYS A 107 2.32 22.26 -16.27
C LYS A 107 1.01 21.91 -15.58
N MET A 108 1.04 21.69 -14.28
CA MET A 108 -0.16 21.42 -13.48
C MET A 108 -1.09 22.64 -13.43
N MET A 109 -0.55 23.87 -13.38
CA MET A 109 -1.35 25.10 -13.48
C MET A 109 -1.68 25.53 -14.91
N GLY A 110 -1.04 24.97 -15.95
CA GLY A 110 -1.34 25.29 -17.35
C GLY A 110 -2.79 25.03 -17.78
N ARG A 111 -3.60 24.38 -16.92
CA ARG A 111 -5.06 24.24 -17.07
C ARG A 111 -5.85 25.47 -16.58
N TRP A 112 -5.27 26.32 -15.75
CA TRP A 112 -5.90 27.43 -15.02
C TRP A 112 -5.01 28.67 -15.16
N GLY A 113 -5.23 29.40 -16.26
CA GLY A 113 -4.48 30.57 -16.75
C GLY A 113 -3.46 31.23 -15.81
N ASP A 114 -2.20 31.19 -16.24
CA ASP A 114 -1.09 32.01 -15.76
C ASP A 114 -1.50 33.50 -15.73
N ARG A 115 -1.81 34.04 -14.54
CA ARG A 115 -1.86 35.48 -14.28
C ARG A 115 -0.59 35.92 -13.56
N GLY A 116 0.58 35.53 -14.08
CA GLY A 116 1.84 36.17 -13.76
C GLY A 116 1.77 37.69 -13.98
N MET A 117 2.41 38.45 -13.09
CA MET A 117 2.62 39.89 -13.13
C MET A 117 2.79 40.42 -14.58
N GLY A 118 1.79 41.14 -15.09
CA GLY A 118 1.92 41.73 -16.43
C GLY A 118 0.69 42.34 -17.11
N ARG A 119 -0.52 42.34 -16.52
CA ARG A 119 -1.67 43.05 -17.11
C ARG A 119 -2.43 43.87 -16.08
N ASN A 120 -2.58 45.17 -16.39
CA ASN A 120 -3.44 46.12 -15.69
C ASN A 120 -4.82 45.49 -15.45
N ILE A 121 -5.18 45.32 -14.17
CA ILE A 121 -6.49 44.84 -13.75
C ILE A 121 -7.48 46.00 -13.96
N SER A 122 -8.38 45.86 -14.94
CA SER A 122 -9.57 46.72 -15.02
C SER A 122 -10.57 46.33 -13.92
N PRO A 123 -11.25 47.27 -13.24
CA PRO A 123 -11.95 47.02 -11.96
C PRO A 123 -13.29 46.27 -12.05
N HIS A 124 -13.68 45.70 -13.20
CA HIS A 124 -15.08 45.32 -13.46
C HIS A 124 -15.28 43.92 -14.06
N HIS A 125 -14.65 42.89 -13.49
CA HIS A 125 -15.10 41.51 -13.72
C HIS A 125 -15.52 40.84 -12.41
N PRO A 126 -16.75 40.29 -12.32
CA PRO A 126 -17.18 39.56 -11.14
C PRO A 126 -16.39 38.25 -11.03
N ILE A 127 -15.82 38.02 -9.85
CA ILE A 127 -15.08 36.82 -9.48
C ILE A 127 -16.09 35.68 -9.32
N THR A 128 -16.02 34.66 -10.18
CA THR A 128 -16.75 33.41 -9.95
C THR A 128 -16.06 32.62 -8.83
N PRO A 129 -16.81 31.94 -7.93
CA PRO A 129 -16.27 31.19 -6.78
C PRO A 129 -15.45 29.94 -7.15
N SER A 130 -15.11 29.75 -8.43
CA SER A 130 -14.43 28.59 -9.00
C SER A 130 -13.03 28.92 -9.52
N SER A 131 -12.31 29.88 -8.92
CA SER A 131 -10.94 30.22 -9.33
C SER A 131 -10.04 30.45 -8.13
N SER A 132 -8.84 29.87 -8.16
CA SER A 132 -7.75 30.07 -7.19
C SER A 132 -6.66 30.94 -7.81
N THR A 133 -6.02 31.79 -7.01
CA THR A 133 -4.95 32.67 -7.47
C THR A 133 -3.61 32.11 -7.01
N THR A 134 -2.78 31.62 -7.93
CA THR A 134 -1.47 31.06 -7.59
C THR A 134 -0.35 31.95 -8.12
N TYR A 135 0.71 32.14 -7.33
CA TYR A 135 1.85 32.99 -7.67
C TYR A 135 3.17 32.22 -7.58
N TRP A 136 4.02 32.35 -8.61
CA TRP A 136 5.41 31.93 -8.52
C TRP A 136 6.23 32.99 -7.79
N LEU A 137 7.00 32.58 -6.79
CA LEU A 137 8.01 33.41 -6.12
C LEU A 137 9.38 32.86 -6.50
N ASP A 138 10.25 33.72 -7.05
CA ASP A 138 11.65 33.37 -7.27
C ASP A 138 12.42 33.25 -5.95
N LYS A 139 13.68 32.82 -6.02
CA LYS A 139 14.53 32.60 -4.84
C LYS A 139 14.62 33.83 -3.93
N GLU A 140 14.82 35.02 -4.48
CA GLU A 140 14.95 36.21 -3.64
C GLU A 140 13.61 36.53 -2.97
N THR A 141 12.53 36.52 -3.74
CA THR A 141 11.19 36.85 -3.26
C THR A 141 10.69 35.86 -2.22
N ILE A 142 10.89 34.55 -2.43
CA ILE A 142 10.42 33.53 -1.47
C ILE A 142 11.13 33.64 -0.12
N HIS A 143 12.43 33.95 -0.11
CA HIS A 143 13.19 34.14 1.13
C HIS A 143 12.82 35.45 1.86
N GLN A 144 12.44 36.49 1.12
CA GLN A 144 11.83 37.69 1.74
C GLN A 144 10.46 37.38 2.31
N TYR A 145 9.67 36.55 1.62
CA TYR A 145 8.31 36.20 2.03
C TYR A 145 8.27 35.25 3.23
N GLN A 146 9.24 34.34 3.31
CA GLN A 146 9.48 33.44 4.44
C GLN A 146 10.99 33.28 4.67
N PRO A 147 11.56 34.05 5.62
CA PRO A 147 12.94 33.88 6.05
C PRO A 147 13.18 32.51 6.69
N GLY A 148 14.40 31.98 6.54
CA GLY A 148 14.84 30.74 7.18
C GLY A 148 14.59 29.46 6.38
N LEU A 149 14.06 29.55 5.16
CA LEU A 149 14.04 28.41 4.22
C LEU A 149 15.47 27.92 3.91
N GLY A 150 15.61 26.63 3.60
CA GLY A 150 16.89 26.03 3.22
C GLY A 150 17.52 26.67 1.98
N GLU A 151 18.85 26.76 1.94
CA GLU A 151 19.59 27.45 0.86
C GLU A 151 19.42 26.81 -0.52
N GLU A 152 19.07 25.52 -0.56
CA GLU A 152 18.80 24.78 -1.80
C GLU A 152 17.48 25.17 -2.47
N VAL A 153 16.60 25.89 -1.77
CA VAL A 153 15.35 26.39 -2.36
C VAL A 153 15.66 27.37 -3.48
N ILE A 154 15.09 27.13 -4.67
CA ILE A 154 15.28 27.98 -5.86
C ILE A 154 14.10 28.91 -6.15
N GLY A 155 12.99 28.72 -5.43
CA GLY A 155 11.73 29.42 -5.61
C GLY A 155 10.58 28.61 -5.00
N GLY A 156 9.34 28.98 -5.29
CA GLY A 156 8.18 28.21 -4.87
C GLY A 156 6.83 28.84 -5.22
N TRP A 157 5.78 28.07 -5.03
CA TRP A 157 4.40 28.48 -5.32
C TRP A 157 3.73 29.02 -4.06
N TRP A 158 3.02 30.14 -4.21
CA TRP A 158 2.23 30.76 -3.15
C TRP A 158 0.74 30.61 -3.44
N TYR A 159 0.03 30.00 -2.49
CA TYR A 159 -1.40 29.73 -2.50
C TYR A 159 -2.07 30.53 -1.36
N PRO A 160 -2.47 31.80 -1.58
CA PRO A 160 -3.00 32.67 -0.53
C PRO A 160 -4.36 32.24 0.00
N GLU A 161 -5.20 31.60 -0.83
CA GLU A 161 -6.54 31.19 -0.42
C GLU A 161 -6.55 29.88 0.37
N ASP A 162 -5.48 29.07 0.29
CA ASP A 162 -5.32 27.89 1.13
C ASP A 162 -5.11 28.29 2.60
N ALA A 163 -5.45 27.39 3.51
CA ALA A 163 -5.52 27.74 4.93
C ALA A 163 -5.16 26.55 5.81
N GLN A 164 -5.35 26.72 7.11
CA GLN A 164 -5.31 25.62 8.06
C GLN A 164 -6.34 25.81 9.19
N VAL A 165 -6.53 24.75 9.95
CA VAL A 165 -7.27 24.72 11.21
C VAL A 165 -6.48 23.89 12.22
N ASP A 166 -6.70 24.07 13.51
CA ASP A 166 -6.21 23.11 14.50
C ASP A 166 -7.20 21.94 14.55
N ASN A 167 -6.80 20.79 14.02
CA ASN A 167 -7.66 19.62 13.89
C ASN A 167 -8.14 19.07 15.24
N ARG A 168 -7.32 19.20 16.31
CA ARG A 168 -7.68 18.74 17.66
C ARG A 168 -8.64 19.73 18.31
N ALA A 169 -8.40 21.03 18.14
CA ALA A 169 -9.32 22.07 18.61
C ALA A 169 -10.66 22.03 17.88
N LEU A 170 -10.65 21.81 16.56
CA LEU A 170 -11.85 21.60 15.75
C LEU A 170 -12.64 20.37 16.22
N ALA A 171 -11.98 19.25 16.49
CA ALA A 171 -12.64 18.06 17.01
C ALA A 171 -13.32 18.34 18.36
N LYS A 172 -12.64 19.06 19.25
CA LYS A 172 -13.20 19.50 20.54
C LYS A 172 -14.40 20.43 20.36
N ALA A 173 -14.31 21.40 19.46
CA ALA A 173 -15.40 22.32 19.16
C ALA A 173 -16.61 21.59 18.56
N LEU A 174 -16.40 20.62 17.67
CA LEU A 174 -17.49 19.80 17.11
C LEU A 174 -18.16 18.93 18.18
N LEU A 175 -17.37 18.27 19.03
CA LEU A 175 -17.90 17.46 20.13
C LEU A 175 -18.70 18.32 21.11
N GLY A 176 -18.17 19.48 21.48
CA GLY A 176 -18.86 20.45 22.33
C GLY A 176 -20.14 20.99 21.68
N ALA A 177 -20.12 21.27 20.38
CA ALA A 177 -21.31 21.73 19.66
C ALA A 177 -22.40 20.65 19.63
N ALA A 178 -22.02 19.40 19.37
CA ALA A 178 -22.94 18.26 19.41
C ALA A 178 -23.57 18.12 20.82
N GLN A 179 -22.78 18.25 21.89
CA GLN A 179 -23.28 18.23 23.27
C GLN A 179 -24.24 19.40 23.56
N SER A 180 -23.84 20.64 23.23
CA SER A 180 -24.65 21.84 23.45
C SER A 180 -25.99 21.79 22.72
N LEU A 181 -26.01 21.17 21.53
CA LEU A 181 -27.24 21.00 20.74
C LEU A 181 -28.10 19.82 21.20
N GLY A 182 -27.60 18.95 22.10
CA GLY A 182 -28.32 17.78 22.61
C GLY A 182 -28.30 16.58 21.66
N VAL A 183 -27.18 16.35 20.96
CA VAL A 183 -26.88 15.07 20.31
C VAL A 183 -26.53 14.05 21.38
N GLU A 184 -27.11 12.84 21.30
CA GLU A 184 -26.77 11.76 22.24
C GLU A 184 -25.45 11.11 21.82
N LEU A 185 -24.39 11.35 22.59
CA LEU A 185 -23.06 10.81 22.32
C LEU A 185 -22.84 9.53 23.14
N LYS A 186 -22.52 8.43 22.47
CA LYS A 186 -22.24 7.13 23.08
C LYS A 186 -20.79 6.71 22.81
N GLU A 187 -19.92 7.02 23.76
CA GLU A 187 -18.52 6.56 23.78
C GLU A 187 -18.42 5.14 24.35
N GLY A 188 -17.38 4.40 23.96
CA GLY A 188 -17.17 3.00 24.37
C GLY A 188 -18.15 2.02 23.71
N ILE A 189 -18.99 2.49 22.80
CA ILE A 189 -19.95 1.67 22.05
C ILE A 189 -19.34 1.32 20.70
N ALA A 190 -18.81 0.10 20.62
CA ALA A 190 -18.28 -0.47 19.39
C ALA A 190 -19.40 -1.14 18.61
N VAL A 191 -19.59 -0.70 17.36
CA VAL A 191 -20.44 -1.40 16.41
C VAL A 191 -19.69 -2.60 15.85
N GLU A 192 -20.31 -3.76 15.88
CA GLU A 192 -19.74 -5.05 15.46
C GLU A 192 -20.38 -5.57 14.18
N GLY A 193 -21.60 -5.12 13.85
CA GLY A 193 -22.29 -5.51 12.64
C GLY A 193 -23.54 -4.67 12.34
N ILE A 194 -23.95 -4.66 11.06
CA ILE A 194 -25.15 -3.98 10.58
C ILE A 194 -26.17 -5.05 10.19
N LEU A 195 -27.32 -5.06 10.87
CA LEU A 195 -28.40 -6.02 10.62
C LEU A 195 -29.26 -5.54 9.45
N GLN A 196 -29.39 -6.35 8.42
CA GLN A 196 -30.09 -5.99 7.18
C GLN A 196 -31.24 -6.94 6.90
N GLN A 197 -32.38 -6.39 6.46
CA GLN A 197 -33.53 -7.14 5.98
C GLN A 197 -34.16 -6.41 4.79
N GLN A 198 -34.39 -7.11 3.69
CA GLN A 198 -35.07 -6.58 2.49
C GLN A 198 -34.52 -5.23 1.98
N GLY A 199 -33.19 -5.04 2.02
CA GLY A 199 -32.56 -3.80 1.56
C GLY A 199 -32.71 -2.60 2.51
N GLN A 200 -33.01 -2.86 3.79
CA GLN A 200 -33.01 -1.85 4.85
C GLN A 200 -32.19 -2.33 6.04
N VAL A 201 -31.60 -1.38 6.77
CA VAL A 201 -30.98 -1.63 8.07
C VAL A 201 -32.08 -1.66 9.12
N VAL A 202 -32.20 -2.79 9.82
CA VAL A 202 -33.19 -2.98 10.89
C VAL A 202 -32.60 -2.78 12.29
N GLY A 203 -31.28 -2.73 12.41
CA GLY A 203 -30.58 -2.45 13.65
C GLY A 203 -29.06 -2.54 13.48
N VAL A 204 -28.34 -2.08 14.49
CA VAL A 204 -26.88 -2.13 14.54
C VAL A 204 -26.47 -2.89 15.79
N GLN A 205 -25.74 -3.98 15.61
CA GLN A 205 -25.22 -4.80 16.69
C GLN A 205 -24.01 -4.11 17.33
N THR A 206 -24.03 -3.95 18.65
CA THR A 206 -22.94 -3.35 19.42
C THR A 206 -22.54 -4.20 20.61
N ASN A 207 -21.41 -3.87 21.24
CA ASN A 207 -20.98 -4.45 22.51
C ASN A 207 -21.92 -4.15 23.70
N ALA A 208 -22.90 -3.25 23.55
CA ALA A 208 -23.88 -2.90 24.58
C ALA A 208 -25.33 -3.26 24.19
N GLY A 209 -25.50 -4.14 23.19
CA GLY A 209 -26.80 -4.55 22.67
C GLY A 209 -27.11 -3.94 21.30
N ILE A 210 -28.34 -4.13 20.83
CA ILE A 210 -28.77 -3.65 19.50
C ILE A 210 -29.30 -2.22 19.63
N LEU A 211 -28.82 -1.35 18.75
CA LEU A 211 -29.35 0.00 18.60
C LEU A 211 -30.22 0.10 17.36
N HIS A 212 -31.33 0.83 17.48
CA HIS A 212 -32.28 1.06 16.39
C HIS A 212 -32.42 2.55 16.12
N ALA A 213 -32.60 2.89 14.85
CA ALA A 213 -32.91 4.21 14.34
C ALA A 213 -33.71 4.08 13.04
N GLU A 214 -34.37 5.15 12.62
CA GLU A 214 -35.06 5.19 11.34
C GLU A 214 -34.06 5.29 10.19
N HIS A 215 -33.00 6.09 10.37
CA HIS A 215 -31.93 6.29 9.40
C HIS A 215 -30.56 6.11 10.03
N TYR A 216 -29.61 5.60 9.25
CA TYR A 216 -28.25 5.32 9.69
C TYR A 216 -27.23 6.05 8.83
N VAL A 217 -26.11 6.47 9.41
CA VAL A 217 -24.98 7.05 8.69
C VAL A 217 -23.71 6.28 9.02
N LEU A 218 -23.02 5.77 8.01
CA LEU A 218 -21.73 5.10 8.17
C LEU A 218 -20.59 6.09 7.94
N ALA A 219 -19.94 6.50 9.05
CA ALA A 219 -18.84 7.46 9.09
C ALA A 219 -17.61 6.92 9.86
N THR A 220 -17.32 5.62 9.71
CA THR A 220 -16.30 4.89 10.48
C THR A 220 -14.88 4.97 9.91
N GLY A 221 -14.63 5.87 8.96
CA GLY A 221 -13.29 6.13 8.42
C GLY A 221 -12.61 4.84 7.95
N ALA A 222 -11.37 4.61 8.38
CA ALA A 222 -10.56 3.49 7.88
C ALA A 222 -11.14 2.11 8.25
N TRP A 223 -12.02 2.05 9.25
CA TRP A 223 -12.70 0.83 9.71
C TRP A 223 -13.96 0.50 8.92
N THR A 224 -14.34 1.30 7.93
CA THR A 224 -15.58 1.12 7.14
C THR A 224 -15.74 -0.30 6.61
N ASN A 225 -14.68 -0.84 5.98
CA ASN A 225 -14.73 -2.16 5.34
C ASN A 225 -14.95 -3.32 6.33
N GLN A 226 -14.75 -3.10 7.64
CA GLN A 226 -15.04 -4.11 8.66
C GLN A 226 -16.54 -4.25 8.94
N LEU A 227 -17.34 -3.23 8.60
CA LEU A 227 -18.78 -3.18 8.89
C LEU A 227 -19.65 -3.20 7.63
N PHE A 228 -19.14 -2.68 6.52
CA PHE A 228 -19.87 -2.60 5.25
C PHE A 228 -18.89 -2.75 4.09
N PRO A 229 -19.17 -3.59 3.08
CA PRO A 229 -18.20 -4.02 2.06
C PRO A 229 -17.88 -2.91 1.04
N LEU A 230 -17.15 -1.89 1.50
CA LEU A 230 -16.67 -0.77 0.71
C LEU A 230 -15.15 -0.85 0.62
N PRO A 231 -14.54 -0.46 -0.51
CA PRO A 231 -13.10 -0.60 -0.74
C PRO A 231 -12.27 0.47 0.02
N VAL A 232 -12.57 0.69 1.30
CA VAL A 232 -11.84 1.63 2.17
C VAL A 232 -10.80 0.85 2.96
N ARG A 233 -9.53 1.26 2.85
CA ARG A 233 -8.39 0.67 3.56
C ARG A 233 -7.66 1.70 4.44
N PRO A 234 -6.99 1.26 5.52
CA PRO A 234 -6.14 2.14 6.30
C PRO A 234 -4.83 2.45 5.58
N THR A 235 -4.52 3.73 5.39
CA THR A 235 -3.18 4.19 5.00
C THR A 235 -2.54 4.89 6.18
N LYS A 236 -1.49 4.29 6.76
CA LYS A 236 -0.83 4.83 7.95
C LYS A 236 -0.01 6.07 7.61
N GLY A 237 -0.04 7.06 8.50
CA GLY A 237 0.86 8.19 8.49
C GLY A 237 1.44 8.45 9.87
N GLN A 238 2.76 8.48 9.94
CA GLN A 238 3.54 8.90 11.10
C GLN A 238 3.76 10.41 11.05
N MET A 239 3.78 11.03 12.22
CA MET A 239 3.86 12.48 12.39
C MET A 239 4.65 12.83 13.64
N LEU A 240 5.18 14.04 13.66
CA LEU A 240 5.77 14.64 14.85
C LEU A 240 5.40 16.11 14.98
N SER A 241 5.62 16.65 16.16
CA SER A 241 5.65 18.09 16.37
C SER A 241 6.89 18.51 17.13
N VAL A 242 7.36 19.70 16.80
CA VAL A 242 8.36 20.42 17.57
C VAL A 242 7.73 21.69 18.14
N ARG A 243 8.39 22.30 19.12
CA ARG A 243 7.92 23.53 19.76
C ARG A 243 8.90 24.67 19.52
N VAL A 244 8.40 25.83 19.10
CA VAL A 244 9.22 27.04 18.96
C VAL A 244 9.73 27.47 20.35
N PRO A 245 11.06 27.51 20.59
CA PRO A 245 11.63 27.86 21.89
C PRO A 245 11.15 29.22 22.39
N GLU A 246 10.84 29.35 23.69
CA GLU A 246 10.33 30.61 24.29
C GLU A 246 11.28 31.81 24.11
N ALA A 247 12.57 31.57 23.88
CA ALA A 247 13.56 32.60 23.58
C ALA A 247 13.30 33.33 22.24
N ILE A 248 12.53 32.74 21.33
CA ILE A 248 12.15 33.37 20.06
C ILE A 248 10.87 34.19 20.29
N ALA A 249 10.98 35.52 20.25
CA ALA A 249 9.87 36.40 20.59
C ALA A 249 8.65 36.23 19.67
N GLU A 250 8.88 36.15 18.36
CA GLU A 250 7.82 36.04 17.35
C GLU A 250 7.77 34.65 16.72
N LEU A 251 6.62 34.25 16.18
CA LEU A 251 6.49 32.97 15.49
C LEU A 251 7.26 33.02 14.17
N PRO A 252 8.25 32.13 13.95
CA PRO A 252 9.12 32.20 12.77
C PRO A 252 8.42 31.73 11.49
N LEU A 253 7.37 30.93 11.62
CA LEU A 253 6.51 30.48 10.53
C LEU A 253 5.10 31.00 10.77
N THR A 254 4.60 31.79 9.82
CA THR A 254 3.23 32.34 9.87
C THR A 254 2.32 31.75 8.79
N ARG A 255 2.84 30.80 8.00
CA ARG A 255 2.17 30.10 6.90
C ARG A 255 2.61 28.64 6.87
N VAL A 256 1.83 27.78 6.23
CA VAL A 256 2.22 26.37 6.04
C VAL A 256 3.31 26.29 4.97
N LEU A 257 4.29 25.41 5.19
CA LEU A 257 5.23 25.00 4.15
C LEU A 257 4.82 23.63 3.61
N PHE A 258 4.75 23.49 2.29
CA PHE A 258 4.38 22.25 1.61
C PHE A 258 5.49 21.87 0.61
N GLY A 259 6.37 20.97 1.01
CA GLY A 259 7.40 20.39 0.15
C GLY A 259 6.93 19.09 -0.50
N GLN A 260 7.79 18.48 -1.33
CA GLN A 260 7.47 17.28 -2.11
C GLN A 260 6.95 16.11 -1.26
N ASP A 261 7.65 15.79 -0.16
CA ASP A 261 7.32 14.65 0.71
C ASP A 261 7.11 15.07 2.17
N ILE A 262 6.91 16.37 2.42
CA ILE A 262 6.81 16.93 3.76
C ILE A 262 5.92 18.16 3.78
N TYR A 263 5.21 18.37 4.88
CA TYR A 263 4.60 19.63 5.23
C TYR A 263 4.99 20.03 6.64
N ILE A 264 5.11 21.34 6.84
CA ILE A 264 5.43 21.99 8.11
C ILE A 264 4.29 22.97 8.40
N VAL A 265 3.49 22.67 9.42
CA VAL A 265 2.24 23.37 9.72
C VAL A 265 2.37 24.07 11.07
N PRO A 266 2.64 25.39 11.09
CA PRO A 266 2.76 26.13 12.34
C PRO A 266 1.39 26.39 12.96
N LYS A 267 1.30 26.27 14.28
CA LYS A 267 0.13 26.63 15.07
C LYS A 267 0.42 27.86 15.92
N ARG A 268 -0.61 28.64 16.23
CA ARG A 268 -0.48 29.88 17.01
C ARG A 268 0.02 29.68 18.44
N ASN A 269 -0.11 28.47 18.97
CA ASN A 269 0.35 28.08 20.31
C ASN A 269 1.83 27.63 20.35
N ARG A 270 2.66 28.07 19.38
CA ARG A 270 4.09 27.74 19.23
C ARG A 270 4.39 26.29 18.85
N ARG A 271 3.38 25.46 18.60
CA ARG A 271 3.56 24.10 18.07
C ARG A 271 3.77 24.14 16.56
N ILE A 272 4.69 23.33 16.05
CA ILE A 272 4.88 23.11 14.60
C ILE A 272 4.67 21.63 14.34
N ILE A 273 3.69 21.30 13.51
CA ILE A 273 3.41 19.92 13.09
C ILE A 273 4.22 19.61 11.84
N ILE A 274 4.83 18.44 11.80
CA ILE A 274 5.63 17.94 10.69
C ILE A 274 5.04 16.60 10.27
N GLY A 275 4.78 16.44 8.97
CA GLY A 275 4.32 15.18 8.45
C GLY A 275 4.30 15.11 6.93
N ALA A 276 3.98 13.98 6.34
CA ALA A 276 3.78 12.70 7.04
C ALA A 276 4.20 11.55 6.14
N THR A 277 4.50 10.40 6.76
CA THR A 277 4.69 9.17 5.99
C THR A 277 3.37 8.71 5.36
N ILE A 278 3.49 7.84 4.35
CA ILE A 278 2.40 7.15 3.68
C ILE A 278 2.79 5.67 3.61
N GLU A 279 2.07 4.83 4.35
CA GLU A 279 2.42 3.42 4.50
C GLU A 279 1.20 2.51 4.33
N ASP A 280 1.33 1.52 3.45
CA ASP A 280 0.33 0.47 3.25
C ASP A 280 0.68 -0.76 4.09
N VAL A 281 0.46 -0.64 5.40
CA VAL A 281 0.83 -1.64 6.43
C VAL A 281 -0.36 -2.09 7.26
N GLY A 282 -1.58 -1.91 6.74
CA GLY A 282 -2.81 -2.19 7.47
C GLY A 282 -2.95 -1.32 8.73
N PHE A 283 -3.56 -1.88 9.78
CA PHE A 283 -3.73 -1.23 11.09
C PHE A 283 -2.50 -1.37 12.01
N THR A 284 -1.29 -1.45 11.45
CA THR A 284 -0.06 -1.59 12.26
C THR A 284 0.21 -0.31 13.07
N PRO A 285 0.16 -0.33 14.42
CA PRO A 285 0.31 0.87 15.23
C PRO A 285 1.77 1.33 15.35
N TYR A 286 1.97 2.40 16.11
CA TYR A 286 3.24 3.00 16.53
C TYR A 286 4.07 3.68 15.44
N ASN A 287 4.94 4.59 15.85
CA ASN A 287 5.96 5.16 14.98
C ASN A 287 7.18 4.25 14.88
N THR A 288 7.94 4.43 13.81
CA THR A 288 9.20 3.75 13.53
C THR A 288 10.34 4.78 13.57
N PRO A 289 11.53 4.42 14.06
CA PRO A 289 12.69 5.31 14.01
C PRO A 289 13.00 5.80 12.59
N ALA A 290 12.90 4.91 11.60
CA ALA A 290 13.14 5.24 10.19
C ALA A 290 12.15 6.29 9.66
N GLY A 291 10.85 6.13 9.93
CA GLY A 291 9.83 7.10 9.53
C GLY A 291 9.99 8.47 10.19
N ILE A 292 10.30 8.51 11.49
CA ILE A 292 10.56 9.78 12.18
C ILE A 292 11.85 10.43 11.67
N GLN A 293 12.91 9.65 11.43
CA GLN A 293 14.17 10.16 10.88
C GLN A 293 13.96 10.76 9.48
N SER A 294 13.20 10.11 8.60
CA SER A 294 12.92 10.66 7.27
C SER A 294 12.14 11.97 7.33
N LEU A 295 11.16 12.08 8.25
CA LEU A 295 10.41 13.31 8.43
C LEU A 295 11.28 14.45 8.97
N LEU A 296 12.14 14.17 9.95
CA LEU A 296 13.09 15.16 10.48
C LEU A 296 14.07 15.63 9.41
N GLN A 297 14.65 14.71 8.64
CA GLN A 297 15.58 15.06 7.56
C GLN A 297 14.93 15.95 6.51
N ALA A 298 13.73 15.59 6.04
CA ALA A 298 13.00 16.39 5.05
C ALA A 298 12.61 17.76 5.61
N ALA A 299 12.14 17.83 6.86
CA ALA A 299 11.73 19.07 7.49
C ALA A 299 12.92 20.01 7.77
N ILE A 300 14.05 19.49 8.25
CA ILE A 300 15.28 20.27 8.49
C ILE A 300 15.86 20.75 7.16
N ARG A 301 15.84 19.93 6.10
CA ARG A 301 16.27 20.39 4.77
C ARG A 301 15.44 21.58 4.29
N LEU A 302 14.12 21.54 4.50
CA LEU A 302 13.20 22.61 4.09
C LEU A 302 13.30 23.86 4.98
N TYR A 303 13.41 23.68 6.29
CA TYR A 303 13.50 24.74 7.30
C TYR A 303 14.57 24.41 8.35
N PRO A 304 15.86 24.74 8.12
CA PRO A 304 16.98 24.29 8.95
C PRO A 304 16.87 24.60 10.44
N GLN A 305 16.20 25.70 10.82
CA GLN A 305 16.03 26.08 12.22
C GLN A 305 15.29 25.02 13.07
N LEU A 306 14.51 24.12 12.44
CA LEU A 306 13.83 23.04 13.18
C LEU A 306 14.79 22.08 13.88
N GLN A 307 16.05 22.00 13.43
CA GLN A 307 17.04 21.11 14.05
C GLN A 307 17.29 21.43 15.54
N ASP A 308 17.08 22.69 15.93
CA ASP A 308 17.34 23.21 17.27
C ASP A 308 16.06 23.30 18.12
N TYR A 309 14.92 22.86 17.59
CA TYR A 309 13.63 22.94 18.28
C TYR A 309 13.34 21.63 19.04
N PRO A 310 12.89 21.70 20.31
CA PRO A 310 12.55 20.51 21.06
C PRO A 310 11.38 19.76 20.41
N ILE A 311 11.54 18.45 20.27
CA ILE A 311 10.46 17.53 19.87
C ILE A 311 9.43 17.49 21.01
N GLU A 312 8.18 17.79 20.69
CA GLU A 312 7.06 17.83 21.64
C GLU A 312 6.28 16.51 21.66
N GLU A 313 6.00 15.93 20.50
CA GLU A 313 5.16 14.74 20.38
C GLU A 313 5.48 13.94 19.11
N LEU A 314 5.36 12.61 19.19
CA LEU A 314 5.40 11.69 18.04
C LEU A 314 4.11 10.87 18.03
N TRP A 315 3.37 10.84 16.93
CA TRP A 315 2.11 10.09 16.83
C TRP A 315 1.86 9.52 15.43
N TRP A 316 0.83 8.70 15.27
CA TRP A 316 0.43 8.12 13.99
C TRP A 316 -1.10 8.13 13.84
N GLY A 317 -1.58 7.93 12.61
CA GLY A 317 -3.00 7.73 12.32
C GLY A 317 -3.25 6.95 11.04
N PHE A 318 -4.51 6.51 10.85
CA PHE A 318 -4.93 5.71 9.70
C PHE A 318 -5.90 6.50 8.82
N ARG A 319 -5.42 6.94 7.66
CA ARG A 319 -6.26 7.64 6.66
C ARG A 319 -7.21 6.63 6.00
N PRO A 320 -8.49 6.99 5.79
CA PRO A 320 -9.44 6.13 5.10
C PRO A 320 -9.28 6.27 3.58
N ALA A 321 -8.44 5.44 2.95
CA ALA A 321 -8.17 5.52 1.51
C ALA A 321 -9.11 4.61 0.71
N THR A 322 -9.65 5.13 -0.41
CA THR A 322 -10.29 4.34 -1.48
C THR A 322 -9.30 4.07 -2.62
N PRO A 323 -9.61 3.18 -3.59
CA PRO A 323 -8.70 2.88 -4.69
C PRO A 323 -8.47 4.08 -5.63
N ASP A 324 -9.45 4.96 -5.75
CA ASP A 324 -9.43 6.17 -6.57
C ASP A 324 -9.10 7.44 -5.77
N GLU A 325 -8.83 7.30 -4.46
CA GLU A 325 -8.59 8.39 -3.51
C GLU A 325 -9.75 9.40 -3.35
N LEU A 326 -10.93 9.10 -3.89
CA LEU A 326 -12.16 9.90 -3.75
C LEU A 326 -13.03 9.40 -2.60
N PRO A 327 -13.71 10.30 -1.83
CA PRO A 327 -14.60 9.88 -0.77
C PRO A 327 -15.82 9.10 -1.29
N ILE A 328 -16.43 8.29 -0.42
CA ILE A 328 -17.70 7.61 -0.68
C ILE A 328 -18.78 8.35 0.08
N LEU A 329 -19.62 9.07 -0.67
CA LEU A 329 -20.67 9.94 -0.15
C LEU A 329 -22.02 9.58 -0.77
N GLY A 330 -23.09 9.68 0.02
CA GLY A 330 -24.47 9.57 -0.44
C GLY A 330 -25.14 8.24 -0.09
N ASN A 331 -26.20 7.89 -0.83
CA ASN A 331 -27.00 6.70 -0.54
C ASN A 331 -26.18 5.41 -0.61
N SER A 332 -26.57 4.40 0.16
CA SER A 332 -26.01 3.05 0.10
C SER A 332 -26.96 2.10 -0.65
N PRO A 333 -26.60 0.81 -0.83
CA PRO A 333 -27.56 -0.22 -1.23
C PRO A 333 -28.76 -0.38 -0.30
N CYS A 334 -28.62 0.01 0.98
CA CYS A 334 -29.71 0.01 1.94
C CYS A 334 -30.40 1.38 1.97
N GLN A 335 -31.74 1.39 1.83
CA GLN A 335 -32.52 2.63 1.62
C GLN A 335 -32.37 3.65 2.77
N ASN A 336 -32.23 3.16 4.00
CA ASN A 336 -32.11 3.98 5.21
C ASN A 336 -30.67 4.03 5.76
N LEU A 337 -29.66 3.80 4.91
CA LEU A 337 -28.26 3.93 5.27
C LEU A 337 -27.55 4.86 4.29
N THR A 338 -26.93 5.91 4.81
CA THR A 338 -26.11 6.87 4.06
C THR A 338 -24.64 6.67 4.37
N LEU A 339 -23.78 6.80 3.36
CA LEU A 339 -22.34 6.64 3.45
C LEU A 339 -21.65 8.01 3.49
N ALA A 340 -20.69 8.17 4.40
CA ALA A 340 -19.86 9.36 4.48
C ALA A 340 -18.45 8.99 4.99
N THR A 341 -17.60 8.48 4.10
CA THR A 341 -16.29 7.92 4.47
C THR A 341 -15.29 8.01 3.30
N GLY A 342 -14.07 7.50 3.48
CA GLY A 342 -13.08 7.42 2.40
C GLY A 342 -12.38 8.73 2.06
N HIS A 343 -12.44 9.75 2.92
CA HIS A 343 -11.87 11.08 2.65
C HIS A 343 -10.33 11.15 2.59
N TYR A 344 -9.62 10.03 2.74
CA TYR A 344 -8.18 9.90 2.69
C TYR A 344 -7.42 11.02 3.44
N ARG A 345 -6.83 11.98 2.71
CA ARG A 345 -6.04 13.10 3.24
C ARG A 345 -6.87 14.37 3.51
N ASN A 346 -8.08 14.43 2.99
CA ASN A 346 -8.86 15.68 2.89
C ASN A 346 -10.05 15.70 3.85
N GLY A 347 -10.13 14.75 4.79
CA GLY A 347 -11.27 14.62 5.70
C GLY A 347 -11.49 15.80 6.65
N ILE A 348 -10.42 16.52 7.01
CA ILE A 348 -10.58 17.81 7.71
C ILE A 348 -11.24 18.78 6.74
N LEU A 349 -10.53 19.15 5.65
CA LEU A 349 -11.01 20.07 4.60
C LEU A 349 -12.44 19.79 4.12
N LEU A 350 -12.84 18.53 3.98
CA LEU A 350 -14.15 18.16 3.43
C LEU A 350 -15.27 18.06 4.48
N ALA A 351 -14.98 18.24 5.77
CA ALA A 351 -15.97 18.11 6.83
C ALA A 351 -17.19 19.02 6.66
N PRO A 352 -17.07 20.35 6.44
CA PRO A 352 -18.25 21.21 6.33
C PRO A 352 -19.12 20.90 5.12
N VAL A 353 -18.51 20.70 3.93
CA VAL A 353 -19.30 20.38 2.72
C VAL A 353 -19.93 18.99 2.82
N THR A 354 -19.23 18.01 3.39
CA THR A 354 -19.78 16.66 3.60
C THR A 354 -21.00 16.73 4.52
N ALA A 355 -20.90 17.48 5.62
CA ALA A 355 -22.01 17.64 6.56
C ALA A 355 -23.24 18.26 5.88
N ALA A 356 -23.06 19.37 5.16
CA ALA A 356 -24.14 20.05 4.46
C ALA A 356 -24.83 19.14 3.43
N LEU A 357 -24.04 18.49 2.55
CA LEU A 357 -24.59 17.65 1.47
C LEU A 357 -25.29 16.39 2.00
N ILE A 358 -24.75 15.75 3.04
CA ILE A 358 -25.35 14.57 3.64
C ILE A 358 -26.61 14.93 4.45
N ALA A 359 -26.62 16.09 5.13
CA ALA A 359 -27.80 16.57 5.80
C ALA A 359 -28.92 16.96 4.82
N ASP A 360 -28.61 17.61 3.69
CA ASP A 360 -29.57 17.88 2.61
C ASP A 360 -30.19 16.57 2.08
N LEU A 361 -29.34 15.55 1.87
CA LEU A 361 -29.79 14.25 1.38
C LEU A 361 -30.73 13.54 2.35
N ILE A 362 -30.42 13.54 3.65
CA ILE A 362 -31.20 12.83 4.67
C ILE A 362 -32.47 13.62 5.05
N TRP A 363 -32.34 14.92 5.30
CA TRP A 363 -33.40 15.73 5.90
C TRP A 363 -34.33 16.37 4.87
N GLU A 364 -33.76 16.90 3.78
CA GLU A 364 -34.52 17.58 2.73
C GLU A 364 -34.85 16.65 1.56
N GLN A 365 -34.32 15.42 1.56
CA GLN A 365 -34.42 14.47 0.44
C GLN A 365 -33.88 15.08 -0.86
N LYS A 366 -32.88 15.97 -0.74
CA LYS A 366 -32.32 16.73 -1.84
C LYS A 366 -30.89 16.27 -2.12
N SER A 367 -30.69 15.60 -3.25
CA SER A 367 -29.35 15.20 -3.69
C SER A 367 -28.69 16.31 -4.52
N ASP A 368 -27.50 16.73 -4.10
CA ASP A 368 -26.65 17.60 -4.91
C ASP A 368 -26.03 16.81 -6.08
N PRO A 369 -25.94 17.37 -7.29
CA PRO A 369 -25.32 16.69 -8.44
C PRO A 369 -23.89 16.22 -8.19
N LEU A 370 -23.10 16.92 -7.36
CA LEU A 370 -21.72 16.52 -7.04
C LEU A 370 -21.66 15.15 -6.39
N LEU A 371 -22.67 14.75 -5.60
CA LEU A 371 -22.69 13.45 -4.92
C LEU A 371 -22.64 12.27 -5.89
N SER A 372 -23.09 12.44 -7.14
CA SER A 372 -23.05 11.39 -8.15
C SER A 372 -21.61 10.92 -8.46
N HIS A 373 -20.62 11.82 -8.38
CA HIS A 373 -19.21 11.49 -8.58
C HIS A 373 -18.60 10.73 -7.40
N PHE A 374 -19.22 10.82 -6.22
CA PHE A 374 -18.76 10.20 -4.97
C PHE A 374 -19.66 9.02 -4.53
N HIS A 375 -20.62 8.63 -5.36
CA HIS A 375 -21.53 7.54 -5.08
C HIS A 375 -20.79 6.19 -5.07
N TYR A 376 -21.15 5.28 -4.16
CA TYR A 376 -20.49 3.98 -4.03
C TYR A 376 -20.59 3.13 -5.32
N SER A 377 -21.65 3.32 -6.11
CA SER A 377 -21.85 2.58 -7.35
C SER A 377 -20.83 2.93 -8.43
N ARG A 378 -19.96 3.93 -8.27
CA ARG A 378 -18.83 4.09 -9.21
C ARG A 378 -17.88 2.89 -9.18
N PHE A 379 -17.95 2.11 -8.10
CA PHE A 379 -17.31 0.80 -7.98
C PHE A 379 -18.21 -0.34 -8.53
N GLN A 380 -19.31 -0.02 -9.26
CA GLN A 380 -20.31 -0.93 -9.86
C GLN A 380 -20.67 -0.49 -11.31
N ASN A 381 -20.27 -1.21 -12.37
CA ASN A 381 -20.44 -0.74 -13.76
C ASN A 381 -21.86 -0.94 -14.36
N LYS A 382 -22.35 0.07 -15.11
CA LYS A 382 -23.49 0.03 -16.05
C LYS A 382 -23.05 -0.53 -17.42
N SER A 383 -23.73 -1.56 -17.93
CA SER A 383 -23.49 -2.13 -19.27
C SER A 383 -24.56 -1.67 -20.26
N SER A 384 -24.14 -1.06 -21.38
CA SER A 384 -24.97 -0.91 -22.58
C SER A 384 -24.14 -1.26 -23.81
N THR A 385 -24.24 -2.50 -24.28
CA THR A 385 -24.02 -2.86 -25.68
C THR A 385 -24.90 -4.05 -26.07
N SER A 386 -25.61 -3.86 -27.16
CA SER A 386 -26.67 -4.71 -27.72
C SER A 386 -26.16 -6.10 -28.11
N SER A 387 -26.73 -7.15 -27.52
CA SER A 387 -26.50 -8.53 -27.96
C SER A 387 -27.51 -8.92 -29.03
N VAL A 388 -26.99 -9.32 -30.20
CA VAL A 388 -27.76 -10.02 -31.24
C VAL A 388 -28.15 -11.39 -30.71
N MET A 389 -29.43 -11.73 -30.83
CA MET A 389 -30.00 -13.02 -30.40
C MET A 389 -29.56 -14.16 -31.33
N LEU A 390 -29.17 -15.29 -30.75
CA LEU A 390 -29.29 -16.61 -31.37
C LEU A 390 -30.11 -17.49 -30.43
N THR A 391 -31.24 -17.97 -30.95
CA THR A 391 -32.24 -18.80 -30.28
C THR A 391 -31.96 -20.28 -30.55
N HIS A 392 -32.05 -21.12 -29.51
CA HIS A 392 -32.34 -22.55 -29.68
C HIS A 392 -33.29 -23.05 -28.57
N PRO A 393 -34.11 -24.08 -28.86
CA PRO A 393 -35.39 -24.31 -28.20
C PRO A 393 -35.31 -25.29 -27.02
N LEU A 394 -36.19 -25.05 -26.04
CA LEU A 394 -36.53 -25.94 -24.92
C LEU A 394 -37.29 -27.20 -25.37
N PRO A 395 -37.32 -28.24 -24.51
CA PRO A 395 -38.54 -29.02 -24.35
C PRO A 395 -39.04 -29.08 -22.89
N ALA A 396 -40.33 -28.72 -22.78
CA ALA A 396 -41.44 -29.25 -21.96
C ALA A 396 -41.31 -29.50 -20.42
N SER A 397 -42.22 -28.84 -19.71
CA SER A 397 -42.64 -29.02 -18.30
C SER A 397 -43.70 -30.15 -18.14
N PRO A 398 -44.40 -30.31 -16.99
CA PRO A 398 -43.99 -30.40 -15.57
C PRO A 398 -44.60 -31.66 -14.87
N ASP A 399 -44.12 -32.08 -13.68
CA ASP A 399 -45.03 -32.44 -12.57
C ASP A 399 -44.36 -32.76 -11.21
N GLN A 400 -45.02 -32.25 -10.17
CA GLN A 400 -45.24 -32.75 -8.81
C GLN A 400 -44.09 -33.03 -7.80
N ALA A 401 -44.06 -32.14 -6.80
CA ALA A 401 -44.09 -32.41 -5.35
C ALA A 401 -43.05 -33.36 -4.70
N GLN A 402 -42.21 -32.82 -3.81
CA GLN A 402 -42.38 -32.97 -2.35
C GLN A 402 -41.22 -32.34 -1.57
N VAL A 403 -41.60 -31.74 -0.45
CA VAL A 403 -40.72 -31.24 0.63
C VAL A 403 -39.92 -32.41 1.20
N ASN A 404 -38.59 -32.28 1.28
CA ASN A 404 -37.79 -33.09 2.20
C ASN A 404 -36.60 -32.29 2.72
N SER A 405 -36.49 -32.27 4.05
CA SER A 405 -35.41 -31.69 4.83
C SER A 405 -34.06 -32.29 4.45
N LEU A 406 -33.07 -31.45 4.11
CA LEU A 406 -31.69 -31.90 4.01
C LEU A 406 -31.00 -31.69 5.36
N THR A 407 -31.07 -32.75 6.17
CA THR A 407 -30.15 -33.02 7.27
C THR A 407 -28.76 -33.21 6.66
N LEU A 408 -27.80 -32.34 7.01
CA LEU A 408 -26.39 -32.55 6.69
C LEU A 408 -25.90 -33.77 7.46
N LYS A 409 -25.83 -34.92 6.78
CA LYS A 409 -25.12 -36.10 7.28
C LYS A 409 -23.64 -35.78 7.35
N SER A 410 -23.05 -35.96 8.53
CA SER A 410 -21.61 -35.98 8.73
C SER A 410 -21.03 -37.24 8.07
N GLU A 411 -20.78 -37.17 6.76
CA GLU A 411 -19.87 -38.10 6.11
C GLU A 411 -18.47 -37.46 6.17
N ALA A 412 -17.54 -38.18 6.81
CA ALA A 412 -16.13 -37.81 6.80
C ALA A 412 -15.70 -37.63 5.34
N PHE A 413 -15.16 -36.45 5.01
CA PHE A 413 -14.59 -36.19 3.70
C PHE A 413 -13.58 -37.30 3.38
N PRO A 414 -13.77 -38.08 2.30
CA PRO A 414 -12.76 -39.04 1.90
C PRO A 414 -11.49 -38.27 1.58
N GLU A 415 -10.33 -38.72 2.10
CA GLU A 415 -9.01 -38.26 1.68
C GLU A 415 -8.86 -38.52 0.18
N LYS A 416 -9.36 -37.60 -0.65
CA LYS A 416 -9.04 -37.57 -2.07
C LYS A 416 -7.59 -37.10 -2.15
N SER A 417 -6.68 -38.02 -2.41
CA SER A 417 -5.34 -37.68 -2.91
C SER A 417 -5.53 -36.75 -4.10
N PHE A 418 -4.99 -35.54 -4.03
CA PHE A 418 -4.99 -34.61 -5.15
C PHE A 418 -4.41 -35.34 -6.37
N ALA A 419 -5.19 -35.46 -7.45
CA ALA A 419 -4.67 -35.97 -8.70
C ALA A 419 -3.47 -35.09 -9.12
N PRO A 420 -2.38 -35.68 -9.65
CA PRO A 420 -1.19 -34.90 -10.02
C PRO A 420 -1.58 -33.81 -11.03
N THR A 421 -1.29 -32.56 -10.69
CA THR A 421 -1.51 -31.41 -11.56
C THR A 421 -0.75 -31.61 -12.87
N PRO A 422 -1.34 -31.33 -14.05
CA PRO A 422 -0.60 -31.37 -15.31
C PRO A 422 0.41 -30.20 -15.35
N ASP A 423 1.57 -30.40 -14.73
CA ASP A 423 2.76 -29.54 -14.84
C ASP A 423 3.86 -30.27 -15.62
N THR A 424 4.62 -29.53 -16.42
CA THR A 424 5.85 -30.07 -16.98
C THR A 424 6.91 -30.11 -15.89
N PRO A 425 7.76 -31.14 -15.86
CA PRO A 425 8.85 -31.16 -14.89
C PRO A 425 9.90 -30.09 -15.23
N LEU A 426 10.59 -29.59 -14.21
CA LEU A 426 11.70 -28.66 -14.40
C LEU A 426 12.88 -29.41 -15.04
N VAL A 427 13.38 -28.93 -16.18
CA VAL A 427 14.54 -29.53 -16.86
C VAL A 427 15.67 -28.51 -16.89
N ILE A 428 16.81 -28.86 -16.30
CA ILE A 428 18.04 -28.04 -16.34
C ILE A 428 19.15 -28.93 -16.87
N ALA A 429 19.83 -28.48 -17.94
CA ALA A 429 20.93 -29.23 -18.58
C ALA A 429 20.62 -30.73 -18.82
N GLY A 430 19.40 -31.04 -19.27
CA GLY A 430 18.93 -32.40 -19.56
C GLY A 430 18.51 -33.23 -18.33
N LYS A 431 18.67 -32.71 -17.11
CA LYS A 431 18.21 -33.38 -15.88
C LYS A 431 16.83 -32.88 -15.45
N THR A 432 15.95 -33.84 -15.14
CA THR A 432 14.55 -33.59 -14.78
C THR A 432 14.35 -33.55 -13.26
N PHE A 433 13.58 -32.58 -12.79
CA PHE A 433 13.21 -32.36 -11.40
C PHE A 433 11.70 -32.16 -11.28
N THR A 434 11.11 -32.70 -10.23
CA THR A 434 9.69 -32.53 -9.88
C THR A 434 9.48 -31.37 -8.91
N SER A 435 10.53 -30.95 -8.20
CA SER A 435 10.50 -29.78 -7.33
C SER A 435 11.05 -28.54 -8.04
N ARG A 436 10.35 -27.42 -7.87
CA ARG A 436 10.75 -26.09 -8.36
C ARG A 436 11.37 -25.22 -7.27
N LEU A 437 11.49 -25.74 -6.04
CA LEU A 437 12.18 -25.08 -4.94
C LEU A 437 13.59 -25.66 -4.79
N MET A 438 14.58 -24.78 -4.78
CA MET A 438 15.96 -25.08 -4.43
C MET A 438 16.30 -24.38 -3.10
N THR A 439 17.13 -25.00 -2.28
CA THR A 439 17.62 -24.39 -1.04
C THR A 439 19.13 -24.56 -0.89
N GLY A 440 19.70 -24.13 0.23
CA GLY A 440 21.12 -24.29 0.53
C GLY A 440 21.36 -24.89 1.91
N THR A 441 22.64 -25.06 2.22
CA THR A 441 23.11 -25.64 3.49
C THR A 441 23.64 -24.60 4.47
N GLY A 442 23.56 -23.31 4.13
CA GLY A 442 24.23 -22.25 4.88
C GLY A 442 23.34 -21.52 5.89
N LYS A 443 23.96 -21.07 6.99
CA LYS A 443 23.38 -20.18 8.03
C LYS A 443 22.35 -20.82 8.98
N TYR A 444 22.19 -22.14 8.94
CA TYR A 444 21.40 -22.88 9.93
C TYR A 444 22.12 -22.91 11.29
N ARG A 445 21.32 -23.03 12.37
CA ARG A 445 21.85 -23.10 13.74
C ARG A 445 22.40 -24.49 14.08
N SER A 446 21.86 -25.54 13.46
CA SER A 446 22.34 -26.92 13.60
C SER A 446 22.18 -27.71 12.29
N ILE A 447 22.86 -28.85 12.21
CA ILE A 447 22.76 -29.76 11.05
C ILE A 447 21.36 -30.39 10.98
N GLU A 448 20.75 -30.70 12.14
CA GLU A 448 19.42 -31.30 12.22
C GLU A 448 18.34 -30.34 11.68
N GLU A 449 18.41 -29.05 12.01
CA GLU A 449 17.49 -28.05 11.45
C GLU A 449 17.64 -27.94 9.93
N MET A 450 18.87 -28.03 9.42
CA MET A 450 19.16 -28.02 7.98
C MET A 450 18.56 -29.26 7.31
N GLN A 451 18.80 -30.46 7.85
CA GLN A 451 18.27 -31.72 7.32
C GLN A 451 16.75 -31.73 7.28
N GLN A 452 16.11 -31.36 8.39
CA GLN A 452 14.65 -31.26 8.47
C GLN A 452 14.12 -30.23 7.47
N SER A 453 14.78 -29.09 7.30
CA SER A 453 14.37 -28.08 6.32
C SER A 453 14.50 -28.57 4.89
N VAL A 454 15.55 -29.33 4.55
CA VAL A 454 15.69 -29.94 3.23
C VAL A 454 14.55 -30.93 2.97
N VAL A 455 14.24 -31.80 3.94
CA VAL A 455 13.12 -32.75 3.84
C VAL A 455 11.78 -32.03 3.67
N GLU A 456 11.49 -31.04 4.53
CA GLU A 456 10.23 -30.31 4.55
C GLU A 456 10.04 -29.40 3.32
N SER A 457 11.13 -28.90 2.75
CA SER A 457 11.09 -28.14 1.50
C SER A 457 10.71 -28.99 0.28
N GLY A 458 10.90 -30.31 0.35
CA GLY A 458 10.77 -31.20 -0.81
C GLY A 458 11.71 -30.83 -1.96
N CYS A 459 12.77 -30.06 -1.71
CA CYS A 459 13.72 -29.67 -2.75
C CYS A 459 14.52 -30.88 -3.24
N GLN A 460 14.86 -30.87 -4.53
CA GLN A 460 15.72 -31.89 -5.14
C GLN A 460 17.09 -31.33 -5.53
N ILE A 461 17.28 -30.01 -5.40
CA ILE A 461 18.55 -29.33 -5.66
C ILE A 461 18.93 -28.56 -4.41
N VAL A 462 20.11 -28.87 -3.86
CA VAL A 462 20.66 -28.21 -2.68
C VAL A 462 22.00 -27.58 -3.03
N THR A 463 22.13 -26.28 -2.78
CA THR A 463 23.37 -25.57 -3.03
C THR A 463 24.37 -25.67 -1.87
N VAL A 464 25.63 -25.91 -2.22
CA VAL A 464 26.73 -26.13 -1.28
C VAL A 464 27.91 -25.23 -1.63
N ALA A 465 28.38 -24.45 -0.65
CA ALA A 465 29.58 -23.67 -0.79
C ALA A 465 30.82 -24.57 -0.73
N VAL A 466 31.53 -24.68 -1.85
CA VAL A 466 32.66 -25.61 -2.04
C VAL A 466 33.77 -25.38 -0.99
N ARG A 467 34.00 -24.12 -0.59
CA ARG A 467 35.01 -23.77 0.44
C ARG A 467 34.72 -24.36 1.83
N ARG A 468 33.47 -24.74 2.14
CA ARG A 468 33.09 -25.29 3.46
C ARG A 468 33.41 -26.76 3.64
N VAL A 469 33.63 -27.51 2.56
CA VAL A 469 33.88 -28.96 2.62
C VAL A 469 35.38 -29.26 2.84
N GLN A 470 36.27 -28.27 2.64
CA GLN A 470 37.72 -28.44 2.76
C GLN A 470 38.28 -28.26 4.18
N THR A 471 37.55 -27.63 5.11
CA THR A 471 38.07 -27.27 6.43
C THR A 471 37.63 -28.26 7.51
N LYS A 472 38.57 -29.01 8.10
CA LYS A 472 38.42 -29.74 9.38
C LYS A 472 38.28 -28.77 10.58
N ALA A 473 37.48 -27.72 10.45
CA ALA A 473 37.19 -26.80 11.54
C ALA A 473 36.14 -27.44 12.48
N PRO A 474 36.21 -27.23 13.81
CA PRO A 474 35.25 -27.80 14.74
C PRO A 474 33.81 -27.43 14.33
N GLY A 475 32.93 -28.44 14.19
CA GLY A 475 31.57 -28.31 13.63
C GLY A 475 31.40 -28.74 12.16
N HIS A 476 32.46 -29.23 11.50
CA HIS A 476 32.46 -29.67 10.09
C HIS A 476 32.54 -31.18 9.89
N GLU A 477 32.10 -31.98 10.86
CA GLU A 477 31.80 -33.40 10.60
C GLU A 477 30.58 -33.48 9.67
N GLY A 478 30.89 -33.65 8.38
CA GLY A 478 30.10 -34.42 7.44
C GLY A 478 28.93 -33.73 6.75
N LEU A 479 29.07 -32.56 6.10
CA LEU A 479 28.02 -32.14 5.14
C LEU A 479 27.79 -33.21 4.04
N ALA A 480 28.86 -33.94 3.69
CA ALA A 480 28.82 -35.11 2.82
C ALA A 480 27.96 -36.26 3.39
N GLU A 481 27.87 -36.40 4.71
CA GLU A 481 27.13 -37.45 5.42
C GLU A 481 25.75 -36.97 5.88
N ALA A 482 25.55 -35.65 5.96
CA ALA A 482 24.34 -35.04 6.48
C ALA A 482 23.15 -35.13 5.52
N LEU A 483 23.37 -35.33 4.22
CA LEU A 483 22.30 -35.41 3.22
C LEU A 483 22.45 -36.67 2.39
N ASP A 484 21.31 -37.23 1.99
CA ASP A 484 21.25 -38.37 1.08
C ASP A 484 21.43 -37.87 -0.37
N TRP A 485 22.69 -37.78 -0.81
CA TRP A 485 23.08 -37.33 -2.16
C TRP A 485 22.63 -38.28 -3.29
N THR A 486 22.06 -39.45 -2.97
CA THR A 486 21.39 -40.30 -3.96
C THR A 486 19.99 -39.78 -4.31
N LYS A 487 19.37 -38.99 -3.42
CA LYS A 487 18.04 -38.39 -3.61
C LYS A 487 18.10 -36.89 -3.95
N ILE A 488 19.19 -36.23 -3.58
CA ILE A 488 19.38 -34.79 -3.74
C ILE A 488 20.49 -34.54 -4.76
N TRP A 489 20.21 -33.67 -5.73
CA TRP A 489 21.21 -33.18 -6.67
C TRP A 489 22.01 -32.04 -6.05
N MET A 490 23.33 -32.16 -6.05
CA MET A 490 24.18 -31.12 -5.49
C MET A 490 24.33 -29.98 -6.50
N LEU A 491 24.22 -28.73 -6.02
CA LEU A 491 24.55 -27.53 -6.78
C LEU A 491 25.75 -26.83 -6.15
N PRO A 492 26.99 -27.16 -6.56
CA PRO A 492 28.19 -26.47 -6.09
C PRO A 492 28.09 -24.97 -6.39
N ASN A 493 28.38 -24.12 -5.41
CA ASN A 493 28.43 -22.68 -5.62
C ASN A 493 29.81 -22.08 -5.38
N THR A 494 30.08 -20.97 -6.07
CA THR A 494 31.34 -20.22 -5.96
C THR A 494 31.27 -19.09 -4.93
N ALA A 495 30.40 -19.21 -3.92
CA ALA A 495 30.22 -18.17 -2.90
C ALA A 495 31.55 -17.74 -2.26
N GLY A 496 31.73 -16.42 -2.16
CA GLY A 496 32.94 -15.80 -1.62
C GLY A 496 34.08 -15.61 -2.63
N CYS A 497 33.86 -15.92 -3.92
CA CYS A 497 34.78 -15.55 -5.00
C CYS A 497 34.55 -14.10 -5.43
N LYS A 498 35.63 -13.33 -5.57
CA LYS A 498 35.58 -11.90 -5.93
C LYS A 498 35.90 -11.64 -7.40
N THR A 499 36.58 -12.57 -8.07
CA THR A 499 36.98 -12.45 -9.48
C THR A 499 36.53 -13.67 -10.29
N ALA A 500 36.50 -13.52 -11.62
CA ALA A 500 36.18 -14.60 -12.54
C ALA A 500 37.13 -15.80 -12.37
N GLU A 501 38.43 -15.56 -12.22
CA GLU A 501 39.44 -16.61 -12.07
C GLU A 501 39.27 -17.41 -10.79
N GLU A 502 38.91 -16.75 -9.68
CA GLU A 502 38.58 -17.42 -8.42
C GLU A 502 37.36 -18.32 -8.60
N ALA A 503 36.30 -17.80 -9.22
CA ALA A 503 35.07 -18.54 -9.42
C ALA A 503 35.29 -19.77 -10.32
N ILE A 504 36.05 -19.65 -11.42
CA ILE A 504 36.40 -20.77 -12.30
C ILE A 504 37.15 -21.87 -11.53
N ARG A 505 38.14 -21.49 -10.71
CA ARG A 505 38.91 -22.46 -9.90
C ARG A 505 38.01 -23.19 -8.90
N VAL A 506 37.12 -22.46 -8.23
CA VAL A 506 36.20 -23.05 -7.25
C VAL A 506 35.14 -23.93 -7.92
N ALA A 507 34.66 -23.55 -9.11
CA ALA A 507 33.73 -24.36 -9.90
C ALA A 507 34.33 -25.74 -10.26
N ARG A 508 35.59 -25.77 -10.73
CA ARG A 508 36.32 -27.01 -11.02
C ARG A 508 36.43 -27.92 -9.81
N LEU A 509 36.74 -27.35 -8.64
CA LEU A 509 36.76 -28.09 -7.39
C LEU A 509 35.36 -28.61 -7.00
N GLY A 510 34.32 -27.80 -7.21
CA GLY A 510 32.93 -28.19 -6.96
C GLY A 510 32.49 -29.40 -7.78
N ARG A 511 32.91 -29.49 -9.05
CA ARG A 511 32.67 -30.65 -9.91
C ARG A 511 33.35 -31.91 -9.38
N GLU A 512 34.63 -31.82 -8.97
CA GLU A 512 35.32 -32.98 -8.39
C GLU A 512 34.69 -33.43 -7.07
N MET A 513 34.19 -32.48 -6.26
CA MET A 513 33.42 -32.80 -5.05
C MET A 513 32.11 -33.53 -5.36
N ALA A 514 31.40 -33.16 -6.44
CA ALA A 514 30.18 -33.86 -6.85
C ALA A 514 30.44 -35.30 -7.25
N LYS A 515 31.55 -35.55 -7.96
CA LYS A 515 32.02 -36.90 -8.29
C LYS A 515 32.30 -37.74 -7.04
N LEU A 516 32.97 -37.16 -6.04
CA LEU A 516 33.24 -37.84 -4.76
C LEU A 516 31.97 -38.22 -3.99
N LEU A 517 30.86 -37.51 -4.20
CA LEU A 517 29.55 -37.81 -3.62
C LEU A 517 28.70 -38.75 -4.51
N GLY A 518 29.31 -39.36 -5.53
CA GLY A 518 28.66 -40.32 -6.42
C GLY A 518 27.85 -39.71 -7.57
N GLN A 519 28.00 -38.41 -7.82
CA GLN A 519 27.35 -37.72 -8.94
C GLN A 519 28.34 -37.48 -10.08
N GLU A 520 28.79 -38.55 -10.74
CA GLU A 520 29.88 -38.51 -11.73
C GLU A 520 29.61 -37.57 -12.92
N ASP A 521 28.35 -37.50 -13.36
CA ASP A 521 27.91 -36.67 -14.48
C ASP A 521 27.45 -35.27 -14.06
N ASN A 522 27.61 -34.89 -12.78
CA ASN A 522 27.16 -33.59 -12.30
C ASN A 522 28.15 -32.48 -12.66
N ASN A 523 27.79 -31.73 -13.71
CA ASN A 523 28.52 -30.57 -14.19
C ASN A 523 27.88 -29.23 -13.76
N PHE A 524 26.95 -29.23 -12.80
CA PHE A 524 26.25 -28.02 -12.39
C PHE A 524 27.16 -27.10 -11.59
N VAL A 525 27.03 -25.79 -11.81
CA VAL A 525 27.65 -24.79 -10.95
C VAL A 525 26.75 -23.57 -10.82
N LYS A 526 26.45 -23.20 -9.57
CA LYS A 526 25.89 -21.89 -9.25
C LYS A 526 27.03 -20.88 -9.26
N LEU A 527 27.10 -20.11 -10.34
CA LEU A 527 28.19 -19.16 -10.56
C LEU A 527 27.86 -17.82 -9.89
N GLU A 528 28.69 -17.45 -8.92
CA GLU A 528 28.62 -16.22 -8.14
C GLU A 528 30.00 -15.54 -8.16
N VAL A 529 30.06 -14.32 -8.70
CA VAL A 529 31.24 -13.43 -8.64
C VAL A 529 30.82 -12.16 -7.92
N ILE A 530 31.25 -12.00 -6.67
CA ILE A 530 30.77 -10.93 -5.78
C ILE A 530 32.01 -10.21 -5.20
N PRO A 531 32.47 -9.12 -5.84
CA PRO A 531 33.65 -8.40 -5.37
C PRO A 531 33.38 -7.61 -4.08
N ASP A 532 32.16 -7.09 -3.93
CA ASP A 532 31.76 -6.29 -2.78
C ASP A 532 31.15 -7.13 -1.64
N PRO A 533 31.83 -7.22 -0.48
CA PRO A 533 31.32 -7.98 0.66
C PRO A 533 30.18 -7.27 1.41
N LYS A 534 29.93 -5.98 1.16
CA LYS A 534 28.93 -5.19 1.91
C LYS A 534 27.53 -5.34 1.33
N TYR A 535 27.36 -5.05 0.04
CA TYR A 535 26.05 -5.08 -0.62
C TYR A 535 25.76 -6.43 -1.30
N LEU A 536 26.78 -7.29 -1.44
CA LEU A 536 26.65 -8.65 -1.99
C LEU A 536 25.97 -8.69 -3.38
N LEU A 537 26.25 -7.68 -4.20
CA LEU A 537 25.78 -7.60 -5.58
C LEU A 537 26.75 -8.36 -6.51
N PRO A 538 26.23 -9.14 -7.48
CA PRO A 538 27.08 -9.83 -8.43
C PRO A 538 27.70 -8.84 -9.43
N ASP A 539 28.96 -9.08 -9.79
CA ASP A 539 29.65 -8.37 -10.85
C ASP A 539 29.21 -8.92 -12.22
N PRO A 540 28.55 -8.11 -13.06
CA PRO A 540 28.07 -8.56 -14.36
C PRO A 540 29.19 -8.96 -15.32
N ILE A 541 30.35 -8.28 -15.26
CA ILE A 541 31.46 -8.51 -16.20
C ILE A 541 32.21 -9.79 -15.81
N GLY A 542 32.61 -9.90 -14.54
CA GLY A 542 33.28 -11.09 -14.03
C GLY A 542 32.41 -12.34 -14.14
N THR A 543 31.10 -12.22 -13.93
CA THR A 543 30.17 -13.35 -14.09
C THR A 543 30.11 -13.82 -15.54
N LEU A 544 30.00 -12.90 -16.51
CA LEU A 544 29.99 -13.25 -17.94
C LEU A 544 31.31 -13.91 -18.37
N GLN A 545 32.45 -13.33 -17.97
CA GLN A 545 33.77 -13.88 -18.29
C GLN A 545 33.95 -15.30 -17.73
N ALA A 546 33.54 -15.54 -16.48
CA ALA A 546 33.61 -16.87 -15.89
C ALA A 546 32.65 -17.86 -16.57
N ALA A 547 31.44 -17.43 -16.93
CA ALA A 547 30.46 -18.25 -17.63
C ALA A 547 30.98 -18.72 -19.00
N GLU A 548 31.56 -17.82 -19.80
CA GLU A 548 32.14 -18.15 -21.10
C GLU A 548 33.19 -19.26 -21.02
N GLN A 549 34.05 -19.20 -20.01
CA GLN A 549 35.09 -20.21 -19.80
C GLN A 549 34.50 -21.53 -19.31
N LEU A 550 33.59 -21.48 -18.34
CA LEU A 550 33.00 -22.69 -17.73
C LEU A 550 32.10 -23.44 -18.72
N VAL A 551 31.31 -22.75 -19.54
CA VAL A 551 30.50 -23.40 -20.57
C VAL A 551 31.39 -24.11 -21.60
N LYS A 552 32.51 -23.50 -22.03
CA LYS A 552 33.51 -24.15 -22.90
C LYS A 552 34.13 -25.41 -22.27
N GLU A 553 34.21 -25.44 -20.94
CA GLU A 553 34.70 -26.59 -20.16
C GLU A 553 33.62 -27.66 -19.89
N GLY A 554 32.41 -27.49 -20.44
CA GLY A 554 31.32 -28.44 -20.32
C GLY A 554 30.51 -28.32 -19.02
N PHE A 555 30.62 -27.20 -18.30
CA PHE A 555 29.78 -26.95 -17.13
C PHE A 555 28.35 -26.56 -17.53
N ALA A 556 27.39 -27.07 -16.77
CA ALA A 556 26.04 -26.53 -16.72
C ALA A 556 26.05 -25.31 -15.77
N VAL A 557 26.25 -24.12 -16.34
CA VAL A 557 26.39 -22.88 -15.56
C VAL A 557 25.02 -22.30 -15.23
N LEU A 558 24.79 -22.03 -13.94
CA LEU A 558 23.62 -21.36 -13.41
C LEU A 558 24.08 -20.02 -12.78
N PRO A 559 24.10 -18.91 -13.56
CA PRO A 559 24.71 -17.66 -13.13
C PRO A 559 23.77 -16.82 -12.26
N TYR A 560 24.25 -16.42 -11.08
CA TYR A 560 23.60 -15.44 -10.21
C TYR A 560 23.91 -14.01 -10.67
N ILE A 561 22.87 -13.26 -11.06
CA ILE A 561 23.02 -11.95 -11.69
C ILE A 561 22.07 -10.91 -11.09
N ASN A 562 22.40 -9.63 -11.32
CA ASN A 562 21.40 -8.56 -11.19
C ASN A 562 20.23 -8.84 -12.15
N ALA A 563 19.05 -8.33 -11.83
CA ALA A 563 17.90 -8.40 -12.73
C ALA A 563 18.11 -7.45 -13.93
N ASP A 564 18.98 -7.87 -14.85
CA ASP A 564 19.39 -7.18 -16.07
C ASP A 564 19.03 -8.07 -17.27
N PRO A 565 17.99 -7.71 -18.06
CA PRO A 565 17.58 -8.49 -19.22
C PRO A 565 18.66 -8.64 -20.31
N MET A 566 19.54 -7.67 -20.47
CA MET A 566 20.59 -7.72 -21.49
C MET A 566 21.70 -8.68 -21.09
N LEU A 567 22.10 -8.67 -19.82
CA LEU A 567 23.05 -9.64 -19.30
C LEU A 567 22.48 -11.07 -19.33
N ALA A 568 21.21 -11.23 -18.94
CA ALA A 568 20.55 -12.54 -18.98
C ALA A 568 20.57 -13.13 -20.40
N LYS A 569 20.22 -12.33 -21.42
CA LYS A 569 20.27 -12.75 -22.82
C LYS A 569 21.68 -13.13 -23.27
N ARG A 570 22.70 -12.35 -22.90
CA ARG A 570 24.11 -12.69 -23.24
C ARG A 570 24.56 -13.99 -22.58
N LEU A 571 24.18 -14.24 -21.33
CA LEU A 571 24.52 -15.48 -20.62
C LEU A 571 23.83 -16.69 -21.23
N GLU A 572 22.60 -16.54 -21.70
CA GLU A 572 21.91 -17.54 -22.51
C GLU A 572 22.66 -17.81 -23.83
N GLU A 573 23.03 -16.77 -24.57
CA GLU A 573 23.79 -16.89 -25.84
C GLU A 573 25.17 -17.57 -25.64
N VAL A 574 25.80 -17.36 -24.48
CA VAL A 574 27.03 -18.06 -24.08
C VAL A 574 26.80 -19.56 -23.88
N GLY A 575 25.56 -19.98 -23.60
CA GLY A 575 25.18 -21.37 -23.35
C GLY A 575 25.00 -21.72 -21.88
N CYS A 576 24.71 -20.74 -21.01
CA CYS A 576 24.34 -21.04 -19.63
C CYS A 576 23.06 -21.89 -19.57
N ALA A 577 23.01 -22.82 -18.62
CA ALA A 577 21.90 -23.76 -18.48
C ALA A 577 20.63 -23.12 -17.89
N THR A 578 20.78 -21.99 -17.22
CA THR A 578 19.70 -21.15 -16.67
C THR A 578 20.14 -19.69 -16.68
N VAL A 579 19.26 -18.79 -16.25
CA VAL A 579 19.64 -17.47 -15.71
C VAL A 579 19.03 -17.29 -14.33
N MET A 580 19.79 -16.72 -13.38
CA MET A 580 19.33 -16.57 -12.00
C MET A 580 19.30 -15.10 -11.53
N PRO A 581 18.28 -14.31 -11.93
CA PRO A 581 18.17 -12.93 -11.51
C PRO A 581 17.82 -12.79 -10.03
N LEU A 582 18.46 -11.82 -9.37
CA LEU A 582 18.18 -11.50 -7.98
C LEU A 582 16.88 -10.71 -7.80
N ALA A 583 16.07 -11.09 -6.82
CA ALA A 583 14.89 -10.32 -6.39
C ALA A 583 15.28 -9.04 -5.61
N SER A 584 16.25 -9.19 -4.70
CA SER A 584 16.91 -8.15 -3.92
C SER A 584 18.20 -8.74 -3.34
N PRO A 585 19.14 -7.93 -2.80
CA PRO A 585 20.46 -8.42 -2.39
C PRO A 585 20.41 -9.62 -1.43
N ILE A 586 21.40 -10.52 -1.54
CA ILE A 586 21.43 -11.79 -0.77
C ILE A 586 21.32 -11.53 0.73
N GLY A 587 20.37 -12.21 1.37
CA GLY A 587 20.19 -12.15 2.82
C GLY A 587 19.51 -10.87 3.33
N SER A 588 19.07 -9.98 2.44
CA SER A 588 18.36 -8.75 2.81
C SER A 588 16.90 -8.98 3.23
N GLY A 589 16.22 -9.97 2.63
CA GLY A 589 14.80 -10.25 2.86
C GLY A 589 13.85 -9.14 2.38
N GLN A 590 14.31 -8.25 1.48
CA GLN A 590 13.54 -7.09 1.02
C GLN A 590 12.42 -7.44 0.03
N GLY A 591 12.33 -8.69 -0.42
CA GLY A 591 11.34 -9.18 -1.36
C GLY A 591 11.69 -8.91 -2.82
N LEU A 592 10.69 -9.01 -3.70
CA LEU A 592 10.78 -8.77 -5.14
C LEU A 592 10.85 -7.27 -5.42
N LYS A 593 12.04 -6.66 -5.36
CA LYS A 593 12.26 -5.23 -5.64
C LYS A 593 12.50 -4.95 -7.13
N THR A 594 12.93 -5.97 -7.87
CA THR A 594 13.29 -5.90 -9.29
C THR A 594 12.26 -6.59 -10.19
N THR A 595 11.00 -6.67 -9.75
CA THR A 595 9.91 -7.43 -10.37
C THR A 595 9.73 -7.15 -11.86
N ALA A 596 9.75 -5.88 -12.28
CA ALA A 596 9.59 -5.51 -13.69
C ALA A 596 10.70 -6.10 -14.56
N ASN A 597 11.96 -6.07 -14.10
CA ASN A 597 13.09 -6.62 -14.85
C ASN A 597 13.08 -8.15 -14.87
N ILE A 598 12.68 -8.78 -13.76
CA ILE A 598 12.50 -10.24 -13.70
C ILE A 598 11.42 -10.69 -14.68
N GLN A 599 10.30 -9.96 -14.77
CA GLN A 599 9.23 -10.25 -15.73
C GLN A 599 9.75 -10.21 -17.17
N ILE A 600 10.55 -9.20 -17.53
CA ILE A 600 11.17 -9.10 -18.86
C ILE A 600 12.10 -10.30 -19.12
N ILE A 601 12.87 -10.74 -18.13
CA ILE A 601 13.75 -11.93 -18.28
C ILE A 601 12.92 -13.19 -18.51
N ILE A 602 11.86 -13.40 -17.72
CA ILE A 602 10.94 -14.54 -17.86
C ILE A 602 10.33 -14.59 -19.26
N GLU A 603 9.91 -13.44 -19.80
CA GLU A 603 9.26 -13.38 -21.11
C GLU A 603 10.21 -13.62 -22.29
N ASN A 604 11.51 -13.35 -22.14
CA ASN A 604 12.47 -13.35 -23.24
C ASN A 604 13.48 -14.50 -23.21
N ALA A 605 13.72 -15.12 -22.06
CA ALA A 605 14.71 -16.20 -21.94
C ALA A 605 14.14 -17.53 -22.48
N ASN A 606 14.95 -18.29 -23.22
CA ASN A 606 14.59 -19.65 -23.65
C ASN A 606 15.17 -20.74 -22.74
N VAL A 607 15.99 -20.33 -21.77
CA VAL A 607 16.52 -21.19 -20.70
C VAL A 607 15.72 -20.96 -19.42
N PRO A 608 15.65 -21.94 -18.50
CA PRO A 608 14.92 -21.77 -17.25
C PRO A 608 15.35 -20.53 -16.45
N VAL A 609 14.38 -19.78 -15.95
CA VAL A 609 14.60 -18.60 -15.10
C VAL A 609 14.41 -18.97 -13.63
N VAL A 610 15.48 -18.85 -12.85
CA VAL A 610 15.46 -19.17 -11.41
C VAL A 610 15.55 -17.88 -10.60
N VAL A 611 14.48 -17.47 -9.92
CA VAL A 611 14.57 -16.28 -9.05
C VAL A 611 15.38 -16.65 -7.81
N ASP A 612 16.54 -16.01 -7.66
CA ASP A 612 17.48 -16.26 -6.56
C ASP A 612 17.51 -15.08 -5.60
N ALA A 613 17.78 -15.37 -4.32
CA ALA A 613 17.95 -14.38 -3.27
C ALA A 613 16.74 -13.44 -3.11
N GLY A 614 16.82 -12.55 -2.11
CA GLY A 614 15.83 -11.49 -1.88
C GLY A 614 14.44 -11.90 -1.38
N ILE A 615 13.93 -13.08 -1.73
CA ILE A 615 12.64 -13.61 -1.25
C ILE A 615 12.72 -13.86 0.25
N GLY A 616 11.86 -13.18 1.01
CA GLY A 616 11.82 -13.21 2.48
C GLY A 616 10.60 -13.93 3.07
N SER A 617 9.53 -14.15 2.30
CA SER A 617 8.29 -14.76 2.80
C SER A 617 7.61 -15.69 1.77
N PRO A 618 6.75 -16.62 2.22
CA PRO A 618 6.02 -17.51 1.31
C PRO A 618 5.16 -16.79 0.27
N CYS A 619 4.51 -15.67 0.60
CA CYS A 619 3.70 -14.94 -0.39
C CYS A 619 4.54 -14.40 -1.55
N GLN A 620 5.79 -14.02 -1.30
CA GLN A 620 6.71 -13.57 -2.34
C GLN A 620 7.21 -14.74 -3.21
N ALA A 621 7.39 -15.93 -2.62
CA ALA A 621 7.69 -17.14 -3.38
C ALA A 621 6.53 -17.50 -4.32
N ALA A 622 5.28 -17.45 -3.83
CA ALA A 622 4.10 -17.66 -4.66
C ALA A 622 4.02 -16.63 -5.81
N GLN A 623 4.24 -15.34 -5.50
CA GLN A 623 4.24 -14.27 -6.50
C GLN A 623 5.28 -14.48 -7.61
N ALA A 624 6.50 -14.91 -7.26
CA ALA A 624 7.54 -15.18 -8.25
C ALA A 624 7.17 -16.34 -9.20
N MET A 625 6.54 -17.40 -8.67
CA MET A 625 6.04 -18.50 -9.50
C MET A 625 4.83 -18.08 -10.34
N GLU A 626 3.93 -17.23 -9.81
CA GLU A 626 2.79 -16.68 -10.55
C GLU A 626 3.21 -15.81 -11.75
N MET A 627 4.36 -15.15 -11.66
CA MET A 627 4.95 -14.39 -12.76
C MET A 627 5.45 -15.29 -13.91
N GLY A 628 5.64 -16.58 -13.64
CA GLY A 628 6.16 -17.54 -14.61
C GLY A 628 7.62 -17.94 -14.41
N ALA A 629 8.22 -17.65 -13.25
CA ALA A 629 9.54 -18.21 -12.94
C ALA A 629 9.49 -19.75 -12.96
N ASP A 630 10.56 -20.37 -13.47
CA ASP A 630 10.63 -21.84 -13.56
C ASP A 630 10.97 -22.48 -12.22
N ALA A 631 11.77 -21.81 -11.41
CA ALA A 631 12.17 -22.26 -10.09
C ALA A 631 12.56 -21.10 -9.17
N LEU A 632 12.68 -21.39 -7.88
CA LEU A 632 13.13 -20.45 -6.86
C LEU A 632 14.35 -21.02 -6.12
N LEU A 633 15.34 -20.18 -5.81
CA LEU A 633 16.42 -20.54 -4.88
C LEU A 633 16.29 -19.71 -3.60
N ILE A 634 15.87 -20.37 -2.50
CA ILE A 634 15.56 -19.70 -1.24
C ILE A 634 16.29 -20.41 -0.09
N ASN A 635 17.39 -19.80 0.38
CA ASN A 635 18.12 -20.29 1.56
C ASN A 635 17.95 -19.39 2.79
N SER A 636 18.34 -18.12 2.70
CA SER A 636 18.47 -17.28 3.91
C SER A 636 17.13 -17.09 4.64
N ALA A 637 16.01 -16.99 3.93
CA ALA A 637 14.69 -16.88 4.54
C ALA A 637 14.27 -18.15 5.30
N ILE A 638 14.71 -19.32 4.85
CA ILE A 638 14.47 -20.60 5.54
C ILE A 638 15.44 -20.71 6.72
N ALA A 639 16.74 -20.63 6.47
CA ALA A 639 17.78 -20.89 7.45
C ALA A 639 17.75 -19.92 8.66
N LEU A 640 17.38 -18.66 8.43
CA LEU A 640 17.31 -17.63 9.47
C LEU A 640 15.91 -17.47 10.09
N ALA A 641 14.94 -18.30 9.69
CA ALA A 641 13.61 -18.28 10.29
C ALA A 641 13.66 -18.72 11.76
N LYS A 642 12.66 -18.28 12.54
CA LYS A 642 12.49 -18.78 13.93
C LYS A 642 12.37 -20.30 13.98
N ASN A 643 11.65 -20.88 13.01
CA ASN A 643 11.48 -22.31 12.80
C ASN A 643 11.80 -22.66 11.33
N PRO A 644 13.05 -23.04 11.02
CA PRO A 644 13.48 -23.32 9.65
C PRO A 644 12.70 -24.45 8.95
N PRO A 645 12.45 -25.62 9.56
CA PRO A 645 11.69 -26.69 8.90
C PRO A 645 10.25 -26.27 8.55
N LEU A 646 9.57 -25.55 9.45
CA LEU A 646 8.22 -25.07 9.17
C LEU A 646 8.22 -24.01 8.06
N MET A 647 9.22 -23.13 8.02
CA MET A 647 9.37 -22.15 6.94
C MET A 647 9.68 -22.84 5.60
N ALA A 648 10.50 -23.90 5.60
CA ALA A 648 10.77 -24.71 4.42
C ALA A 648 9.49 -25.33 3.84
N ARG A 649 8.66 -25.93 4.70
CA ARG A 649 7.33 -26.44 4.30
C ARG A 649 6.46 -25.33 3.72
N ALA A 650 6.41 -24.16 4.36
CA ALA A 650 5.61 -23.04 3.89
C ALA A 650 6.08 -22.51 2.52
N MET A 651 7.40 -22.43 2.30
CA MET A 651 8.00 -22.05 1.01
C MET A 651 7.68 -23.07 -0.08
N ASN A 652 7.70 -24.37 0.25
CA ASN A 652 7.30 -25.42 -0.69
C ASN A 652 5.83 -25.26 -1.10
N ILE A 653 4.92 -25.16 -0.13
CA ILE A 653 3.48 -24.95 -0.39
C ILE A 653 3.26 -23.71 -1.26
N ALA A 654 3.93 -22.60 -0.96
CA ALA A 654 3.83 -21.38 -1.75
C ALA A 654 4.38 -21.54 -3.18
N THR A 655 5.50 -22.25 -3.35
CA THR A 655 6.08 -22.53 -4.66
C THR A 655 5.11 -23.34 -5.52
N VAL A 656 4.55 -24.40 -4.94
CA VAL A 656 3.55 -25.26 -5.61
C VAL A 656 2.28 -24.47 -5.91
N ALA A 657 1.75 -23.72 -4.94
CA ALA A 657 0.53 -22.92 -5.12
C ALA A 657 0.69 -21.86 -6.21
N GLY A 658 1.81 -21.12 -6.22
CA GLY A 658 2.10 -20.12 -7.25
C GLY A 658 2.27 -20.74 -8.64
N ARG A 659 2.91 -21.92 -8.73
CA ARG A 659 3.01 -22.65 -10.00
C ARG A 659 1.65 -23.13 -10.51
N ILE A 660 0.82 -23.67 -9.62
CA ILE A 660 -0.55 -24.08 -9.96
C ILE A 660 -1.36 -22.86 -10.44
N ALA A 661 -1.23 -21.71 -9.78
CA ALA A 661 -1.89 -20.48 -10.18
C ALA A 661 -1.42 -19.97 -11.56
N TYR A 662 -0.13 -20.11 -11.87
CA TYR A 662 0.41 -19.81 -13.20
C TYR A 662 -0.21 -20.73 -14.28
N ILE A 663 -0.17 -22.05 -14.07
CA ILE A 663 -0.72 -23.04 -15.03
C ILE A 663 -2.23 -22.88 -15.20
N ALA A 664 -2.95 -22.59 -14.12
CA ALA A 664 -4.39 -22.38 -14.15
C ALA A 664 -4.81 -21.16 -14.98
N GLY A 665 -3.86 -20.27 -15.30
CA GLY A 665 -4.13 -19.01 -15.96
C GLY A 665 -4.78 -18.04 -14.98
N ARG A 666 -3.95 -17.26 -14.29
CA ARG A 666 -4.45 -16.20 -13.41
C ARG A 666 -5.31 -15.23 -14.21
N MET A 667 -6.42 -14.78 -13.61
CA MET A 667 -7.22 -13.71 -14.18
C MET A 667 -6.32 -12.51 -14.51
N PRO A 668 -6.37 -11.96 -15.75
CA PRO A 668 -5.56 -10.81 -16.10
C PRO A 668 -5.78 -9.69 -15.09
N ILE A 669 -4.69 -9.07 -14.62
CA ILE A 669 -4.80 -7.83 -13.85
C ILE A 669 -5.45 -6.82 -14.79
N LYS A 670 -6.64 -6.38 -14.43
CA LYS A 670 -7.31 -5.26 -15.06
C LYS A 670 -7.26 -4.12 -14.06
N ASP A 671 -7.10 -2.91 -14.56
CA ASP A 671 -7.21 -1.71 -13.73
C ASP A 671 -8.64 -1.50 -13.18
N TYR A 672 -9.59 -2.36 -13.57
CA TYR A 672 -11.00 -2.31 -13.22
C TYR A 672 -11.62 -3.72 -13.09
N ALA A 673 -12.59 -3.88 -12.19
CA ALA A 673 -13.32 -5.13 -12.00
C ALA A 673 -14.31 -5.39 -13.16
N SER A 674 -14.59 -6.67 -13.44
CA SER A 674 -15.55 -7.12 -14.45
C SER A 674 -16.45 -8.20 -13.83
N ALA A 675 -17.77 -8.05 -13.95
CA ALA A 675 -18.73 -8.97 -13.32
C ALA A 675 -18.69 -10.37 -13.94
N SER A 676 -18.80 -11.42 -13.11
CA SER A 676 -18.77 -12.83 -13.54
C SER A 676 -20.15 -13.44 -13.83
N SER A 677 -21.25 -12.75 -13.48
CA SER A 677 -22.62 -13.27 -13.65
C SER A 677 -23.23 -12.87 -15.01
N PRO A 678 -24.00 -13.76 -15.68
CA PRO A 678 -24.70 -13.43 -16.92
C PRO A 678 -25.72 -12.30 -16.72
N VAL A 679 -25.80 -11.39 -17.69
CA VAL A 679 -26.71 -10.23 -17.68
C VAL A 679 -28.14 -10.60 -18.14
N THR A 680 -28.38 -11.86 -18.52
CA THR A 680 -29.72 -12.36 -18.87
C THR A 680 -30.59 -12.49 -17.62
N GLY A 681 -31.47 -11.51 -17.42
CA GLY A 681 -32.48 -11.49 -16.36
C GLY A 681 -32.52 -10.20 -15.53
N THR A 682 -31.67 -9.20 -15.81
CA THR A 682 -31.76 -7.92 -15.11
C THR A 682 -32.92 -7.08 -15.63
N ILE A 683 -33.91 -6.84 -14.76
CA ILE A 683 -35.00 -5.90 -14.97
C ILE A 683 -34.39 -4.51 -15.16
N THR A 684 -34.47 -3.98 -16.37
CA THR A 684 -34.15 -2.58 -16.67
C THR A 684 -35.26 -1.71 -16.12
N ASN A 685 -34.96 -0.91 -15.09
CA ASN A 685 -35.75 0.27 -14.71
C ASN A 685 -35.02 1.53 -15.18
#